data_AF-A0A8B6F1G8-F1
#
_entry.id   AF-A0A8B6F1G8-F1
#
_cell.length_a   1.000
_cell.length_b   1.000
_cell.length_c   1.000
_cell.angle_alpha   90.00
_cell.angle_beta   90.00
_cell.angle_gamma   90.00
#
_symmetry.space_group_name_H-M   'P 1'
#
loop_
_entity.id
_entity.type
_entity.pdbx_description
1 polymer ?
#
loop_
_entity_poly.entity_id
_entity_poly.type
_entity_poly.pdbx_seq_one_letter_code
_entity_poly.pdbx_strand_id
1 'polypeptide(L)'
;MAAHSHETESKNKSTSNPSVCFFCNENGQEALHESYTFGQDTRVRECAVKLNDTLLLAKLSAGDLIAQEAKYHSKCLVSLYNRASRIEMKNDNVESKKERQIHGIAFSELVSYINETRSCDETISVYKLSDLCKLYTERITCLGADVSSRVNSSRLKDRIVSNFPDLDAYKQGRENILAFKDDIGPALKRVCLEDFDNEFVNISKAATFVRKDIFASNSEFKGTFPKGCQEASVPQSLLSLISMIQFGPNIQDRSYSQSTLTIAQLLMYSCTKKQSNRHMKDHEPPVCAYLGVMIHCKTRKRDLVDTFFKLGLSVSYDRVLEISTSMANDACRRYVQEGIVCPTNLLQNVFTSSAVDNIDHNPSSISSKDSFHGTGISLFQHISEDAQGVVQALDQSETMLKCQSKRVSLLPESYSNLPPAVLRFNEPDIPLVEGELSIDMFSFPAALKGEFKWLKHVAENSSVRATVGTNISWSAYHAAVLPDGNKLPAVSALLPLFHEQAKSVAMIRHSLEHYRSAVRKLNPGQTPVVAFDQPLFTVAKLIQWNWPQIYGEDHFVMMFGGLHIEMAAFKALGSWLEDSGWTSVLVNAQVTSPGTADSFLKASHVTKTRRAHQVTACTLYRLLSNAYCQYKDVLRDDEVTLEFEDWCLERSKESPHFKFWYTTLRFELTVLIFIRSIREANFSLYIEALSKIIPWFFCLGSHQLFTMATNSSA
;
A
#
# COMPACT_ATOMS: atom_id res chain seq x y z
N MET A 1 -53.42 -49.05 -0.96
CA MET A 1 -54.17 -49.98 -0.08
C MET A 1 -54.17 -51.32 -0.77
N ALA A 2 -53.88 -52.47 -0.18
CA ALA A 2 -53.40 -52.89 1.12
C ALA A 2 -52.98 -54.37 0.90
N ALA A 3 -52.15 -54.86 1.81
CA ALA A 3 -51.68 -56.25 1.88
C ALA A 3 -52.81 -57.29 2.04
N HIS A 4 -52.48 -58.58 1.85
CA HIS A 4 -53.00 -59.79 2.55
C HIS A 4 -52.33 -61.01 1.87
N SER A 5 -51.67 -62.02 2.48
CA SER A 5 -51.70 -62.82 3.73
C SER A 5 -51.93 -64.30 3.40
N HIS A 6 -50.97 -65.16 3.78
CA HIS A 6 -51.03 -66.57 4.28
C HIS A 6 -51.81 -67.67 3.51
N GLU A 7 -51.14 -68.76 3.06
CA GLU A 7 -51.08 -70.16 3.63
C GLU A 7 -52.35 -71.00 3.33
N THR A 8 -52.40 -72.33 3.08
CA THR A 8 -51.55 -73.53 3.37
C THR A 8 -52.12 -74.77 2.63
N GLU A 9 -51.29 -75.85 2.51
CA GLU A 9 -51.64 -77.32 2.56
C GLU A 9 -52.56 -77.97 1.49
N SER A 10 -52.55 -79.27 1.13
CA SER A 10 -51.76 -80.52 1.29
C SER A 10 -52.70 -81.68 0.87
N LYS A 11 -52.23 -82.74 0.17
CA LYS A 11 -52.57 -84.18 0.45
C LYS A 11 -52.05 -85.21 -0.56
N ASN A 12 -51.16 -86.06 -0.03
CA ASN A 12 -50.81 -87.48 -0.25
C ASN A 12 -51.76 -88.43 -1.03
N LYS A 13 -51.21 -89.46 -1.73
CA LYS A 13 -50.89 -90.80 -1.15
C LYS A 13 -50.20 -91.76 -2.15
N SER A 14 -49.37 -92.64 -1.58
CA SER A 14 -48.41 -93.58 -2.14
C SER A 14 -48.93 -95.01 -2.38
N THR A 15 -48.26 -95.76 -3.28
CA THR A 15 -48.22 -97.24 -3.30
C THR A 15 -46.84 -97.75 -3.73
N SER A 16 -46.33 -98.74 -3.00
CA SER A 16 -44.97 -99.32 -3.00
C SER A 16 -44.66 -100.31 -4.13
N ASN A 17 -43.41 -100.30 -4.65
CA ASN A 17 -42.56 -101.46 -5.03
C ASN A 17 -41.43 -101.04 -6.00
N PRO A 18 -40.37 -101.85 -6.18
CA PRO A 18 -39.37 -102.42 -5.28
C PRO A 18 -38.03 -101.65 -5.40
N SER A 19 -37.01 -101.97 -4.59
CA SER A 19 -35.71 -101.27 -4.57
C SER A 19 -34.84 -101.54 -5.81
N VAL A 20 -35.26 -101.12 -7.00
CA VAL A 20 -34.53 -101.23 -8.30
C VAL A 20 -33.94 -99.88 -8.72
N CYS A 21 -32.85 -99.91 -9.50
CA CYS A 21 -32.23 -98.69 -10.02
C CYS A 21 -33.11 -97.98 -11.06
N PHE A 22 -33.36 -96.69 -10.88
CA PHE A 22 -34.19 -95.84 -11.75
C PHE A 22 -33.68 -95.78 -13.19
N PHE A 23 -32.36 -95.85 -13.41
CA PHE A 23 -31.78 -95.78 -14.75
C PHE A 23 -31.80 -97.13 -15.47
N CYS A 24 -31.36 -98.22 -14.82
CA CYS A 24 -31.22 -99.53 -15.47
C CYS A 24 -32.33 -100.54 -15.18
N ASN A 25 -33.25 -100.27 -14.24
CA ASN A 25 -34.34 -101.15 -13.79
C ASN A 25 -33.90 -102.52 -13.24
N GLU A 26 -32.64 -102.67 -12.84
CA GLU A 26 -32.08 -103.92 -12.30
C GLU A 26 -31.71 -103.78 -10.80
N ASN A 27 -31.83 -104.89 -10.05
CA ASN A 27 -31.29 -105.05 -8.68
C ASN A 27 -29.88 -105.63 -8.75
N GLY A 28 -28.86 -104.77 -8.73
CA GLY A 28 -27.46 -105.19 -8.66
C GLY A 28 -26.99 -105.50 -7.23
N GLN A 29 -25.85 -106.16 -7.08
CA GLN A 29 -25.16 -106.30 -5.77
C GLN A 29 -24.66 -104.94 -5.22
N GLU A 30 -24.66 -103.88 -6.03
CA GLU A 30 -24.22 -102.54 -5.64
C GLU A 30 -25.35 -101.75 -4.96
N ALA A 31 -24.99 -101.00 -3.90
CA ALA A 31 -25.93 -100.22 -3.13
C ALA A 31 -26.62 -99.14 -3.99
N LEU A 32 -27.94 -99.01 -3.78
CA LEU A 32 -28.75 -97.98 -4.41
C LEU A 32 -28.74 -96.69 -3.60
N HIS A 33 -28.60 -95.56 -4.28
CA HIS A 33 -28.65 -94.23 -3.71
C HIS A 33 -29.97 -93.55 -4.06
N GLU A 34 -30.63 -92.93 -3.10
CA GLU A 34 -31.83 -92.13 -3.32
C GLU A 34 -31.47 -90.73 -3.86
N SER A 35 -32.33 -90.16 -4.70
CA SER A 35 -32.19 -88.76 -5.15
C SER A 35 -32.82 -87.80 -4.14
N TYR A 36 -32.06 -86.79 -3.71
CA TYR A 36 -32.49 -85.84 -2.66
C TYR A 36 -32.52 -84.37 -3.11
N THR A 37 -32.19 -84.05 -4.38
CA THR A 37 -32.07 -82.63 -4.82
C THR A 37 -32.70 -82.36 -6.18
N PHE A 38 -33.45 -81.26 -6.28
CA PHE A 38 -34.10 -80.83 -7.54
C PHE A 38 -33.09 -80.47 -8.63
N GLY A 39 -31.88 -80.03 -8.24
CA GLY A 39 -30.78 -79.79 -9.18
C GLY A 39 -30.32 -81.07 -9.88
N GLN A 40 -30.41 -82.23 -9.21
CA GLN A 40 -30.12 -83.52 -9.82
C GLN A 40 -31.21 -83.92 -10.83
N ASP A 41 -32.50 -83.75 -10.51
CA ASP A 41 -33.60 -84.00 -11.45
C ASP A 41 -33.46 -83.14 -12.72
N THR A 42 -33.22 -81.84 -12.54
CA THR A 42 -33.06 -80.88 -13.65
C THR A 42 -31.94 -81.33 -14.58
N ARG A 43 -30.77 -81.68 -14.03
CA ARG A 43 -29.62 -82.10 -14.82
C ARG A 43 -29.84 -83.46 -15.50
N VAL A 44 -30.52 -84.39 -14.84
CA VAL A 44 -30.88 -85.68 -15.43
C VAL A 44 -31.88 -85.50 -16.59
N ARG A 45 -32.88 -84.61 -16.47
CA ARG A 45 -33.79 -84.26 -17.57
C ARG A 45 -33.05 -83.64 -18.75
N GLU A 46 -32.18 -82.67 -18.50
CA GLU A 46 -31.36 -82.05 -19.54
C GLU A 46 -30.50 -83.10 -20.27
N CYS A 47 -29.86 -84.00 -19.54
CA CYS A 47 -29.09 -85.10 -20.14
C CYS A 47 -29.99 -86.06 -20.93
N ALA A 48 -31.18 -86.39 -20.44
CA ALA A 48 -32.12 -87.28 -21.13
C ALA A 48 -32.66 -86.66 -22.43
N VAL A 49 -32.97 -85.35 -22.42
CA VAL A 49 -33.34 -84.58 -23.64
C VAL A 49 -32.17 -84.53 -24.61
N LYS A 50 -30.95 -84.18 -24.14
CA LYS A 50 -29.75 -84.09 -24.99
C LYS A 50 -29.38 -85.43 -25.64
N LEU A 51 -29.55 -86.53 -24.92
CA LEU A 51 -29.28 -87.89 -25.43
C LEU A 51 -30.44 -88.47 -26.24
N ASN A 52 -31.57 -87.77 -26.31
CA ASN A 52 -32.83 -88.24 -26.90
C ASN A 52 -33.26 -89.61 -26.34
N ASP A 53 -33.04 -89.83 -25.04
CA ASP A 53 -33.32 -91.11 -24.36
C ASP A 53 -34.81 -91.18 -23.99
N THR A 54 -35.61 -91.69 -24.92
CA THR A 54 -37.08 -91.70 -24.82
C THR A 54 -37.60 -92.51 -23.63
N LEU A 55 -36.87 -93.55 -23.21
CA LEU A 55 -37.24 -94.37 -22.06
C LEU A 55 -37.01 -93.63 -20.74
N LEU A 56 -35.87 -92.93 -20.60
CA LEU A 56 -35.60 -92.13 -19.42
C LEU A 56 -36.52 -90.91 -19.32
N LEU A 57 -36.83 -90.27 -20.45
CA LEU A 57 -37.80 -89.17 -20.51
C LEU A 57 -39.22 -89.63 -20.13
N ALA A 58 -39.64 -90.83 -20.55
CA ALA A 58 -40.93 -91.38 -20.16
C ALA A 58 -41.01 -91.60 -18.63
N LYS A 59 -39.95 -92.16 -18.01
CA LYS A 59 -39.90 -92.30 -16.53
C LYS A 59 -39.98 -90.95 -15.82
N LEU A 60 -39.26 -89.95 -16.32
CA LEU A 60 -39.27 -88.59 -15.74
C LEU A 60 -40.62 -87.87 -15.97
N SER A 61 -41.49 -88.35 -16.85
CA SER A 61 -42.82 -87.74 -17.04
C SER A 61 -43.78 -87.98 -15.87
N ALA A 62 -43.56 -89.04 -15.08
CA ALA A 62 -44.43 -89.41 -13.95
C ALA A 62 -44.25 -88.52 -12.69
N GLY A 63 -43.26 -87.63 -12.65
CA GLY A 63 -42.93 -86.77 -11.51
C GLY A 63 -41.42 -86.47 -11.48
N ASP A 64 -40.96 -85.58 -10.61
CA ASP A 64 -39.51 -85.41 -10.38
C ASP A 64 -38.90 -86.62 -9.65
N LEU A 65 -37.58 -86.78 -9.76
CA LEU A 65 -36.84 -87.91 -9.15
C LEU A 65 -37.07 -88.04 -7.64
N ILE A 66 -37.32 -86.95 -6.92
CA ILE A 66 -37.54 -86.98 -5.46
C ILE A 66 -38.96 -87.44 -5.17
N ALA A 67 -39.96 -86.88 -5.87
CA ALA A 67 -41.36 -87.26 -5.74
C ALA A 67 -41.62 -88.73 -6.12
N GLN A 68 -40.82 -89.29 -7.02
CA GLN A 68 -40.84 -90.71 -7.37
C GLN A 68 -40.01 -91.61 -6.43
N GLU A 69 -39.40 -91.04 -5.38
CA GLU A 69 -38.46 -91.72 -4.48
C GLU A 69 -37.39 -92.54 -5.24
N ALA A 70 -36.88 -91.97 -6.33
CA ALA A 70 -36.03 -92.68 -7.28
C ALA A 70 -34.70 -93.09 -6.63
N LYS A 71 -34.42 -94.40 -6.65
CA LYS A 71 -33.14 -94.98 -6.19
C LYS A 71 -32.30 -95.39 -7.37
N TYR A 72 -30.99 -95.17 -7.38
CA TYR A 72 -30.12 -95.43 -8.52
C TYR A 72 -28.70 -95.88 -8.14
N HIS A 73 -28.03 -96.60 -9.04
CA HIS A 73 -26.60 -96.89 -8.89
C HIS A 73 -25.79 -95.65 -9.26
N SER A 74 -24.81 -95.26 -8.43
CA SER A 74 -23.95 -94.09 -8.69
C SER A 74 -23.25 -94.16 -10.07
N LYS A 75 -22.81 -95.36 -10.47
CA LYS A 75 -22.20 -95.59 -11.79
C LYS A 75 -23.14 -95.31 -12.96
N CYS A 76 -24.44 -95.59 -12.82
CA CYS A 76 -25.43 -95.33 -13.87
C CYS A 76 -25.62 -93.82 -14.09
N LEU A 77 -25.69 -93.04 -13.01
CA LEU A 77 -25.80 -91.58 -13.11
C LEU A 77 -24.55 -90.96 -13.76
N VAL A 78 -23.36 -91.39 -13.32
CA VAL A 78 -22.09 -90.92 -13.90
C VAL A 78 -22.00 -91.30 -15.39
N SER A 79 -22.45 -92.50 -15.76
CA SER A 79 -22.51 -92.93 -17.17
C SER A 79 -23.43 -92.05 -18.02
N LEU A 80 -24.61 -91.67 -17.50
CA LEU A 80 -25.53 -90.75 -18.17
C LEU A 80 -24.88 -89.38 -18.43
N TYR A 81 -24.25 -88.79 -17.41
CA TYR A 81 -23.58 -87.50 -17.54
C TYR A 81 -22.39 -87.56 -18.50
N ASN A 82 -21.59 -88.63 -18.43
CA ASN A 82 -20.47 -88.81 -19.36
C ASN A 82 -20.93 -89.00 -20.81
N ARG A 83 -22.06 -89.68 -21.04
CA ARG A 83 -22.65 -89.79 -22.38
C ARG A 83 -23.12 -88.43 -22.90
N ALA A 84 -23.78 -87.63 -22.06
CA ALA A 84 -24.22 -86.29 -22.44
C ALA A 84 -23.04 -85.34 -22.74
N SER A 85 -22.00 -85.33 -21.90
CA SER A 85 -20.80 -84.49 -22.13
C SER A 85 -19.95 -84.93 -23.34
N ARG A 86 -20.00 -86.20 -23.76
CA ARG A 86 -19.34 -86.65 -25.00
C ARG A 86 -20.00 -86.08 -26.27
N ILE A 87 -21.26 -85.68 -26.20
CA ILE A 87 -21.94 -84.97 -27.30
C ILE A 87 -21.49 -83.50 -27.34
N GLU A 88 -21.30 -82.85 -26.18
CA GLU A 88 -20.75 -81.48 -26.09
C GLU A 88 -19.30 -81.38 -26.59
N MET A 89 -18.45 -82.38 -26.31
CA MET A 89 -17.05 -82.38 -26.77
C MET A 89 -16.84 -82.66 -28.27
N LYS A 90 -17.91 -82.88 -29.06
CA LYS A 90 -17.81 -83.00 -30.52
C LYS A 90 -18.00 -81.67 -31.27
N ASN A 91 -18.44 -80.58 -30.62
CA ASN A 91 -18.59 -79.26 -31.25
C ASN A 91 -17.48 -78.24 -30.92
N ASP A 92 -16.65 -78.44 -29.87
CA ASP A 92 -15.61 -77.48 -29.43
C ASP A 92 -14.22 -77.63 -30.09
N ASN A 93 -14.01 -78.62 -30.97
CA ASN A 93 -12.66 -78.98 -31.43
C ASN A 93 -12.19 -78.28 -32.73
N VAL A 94 -13.01 -77.39 -33.31
CA VAL A 94 -12.66 -76.64 -34.55
C VAL A 94 -12.29 -75.18 -34.26
N GLU A 95 -12.84 -74.54 -33.23
CA GLU A 95 -12.54 -73.13 -32.89
C GLU A 95 -11.18 -72.95 -32.16
N SER A 96 -10.76 -73.84 -31.26
CA SER A 96 -9.53 -73.64 -30.46
C SER A 96 -8.20 -73.80 -31.24
N LYS A 97 -8.21 -74.47 -32.42
CA LYS A 97 -7.00 -74.62 -33.25
C LYS A 97 -6.73 -73.37 -34.10
N LYS A 98 -7.79 -72.69 -34.54
CA LYS A 98 -7.73 -71.48 -35.37
C LYS A 98 -7.26 -70.28 -34.55
N GLU A 99 -7.73 -70.15 -33.32
CA GLU A 99 -7.35 -69.10 -32.37
C GLU A 99 -5.86 -69.19 -31.97
N ARG A 100 -5.35 -70.40 -31.70
CA ARG A 100 -3.91 -70.61 -31.41
C ARG A 100 -3.00 -70.26 -32.60
N GLN A 101 -3.44 -70.50 -33.84
CA GLN A 101 -2.71 -70.09 -35.03
C GLN A 101 -2.64 -68.57 -35.17
N ILE A 102 -3.76 -67.87 -34.95
CA ILE A 102 -3.83 -66.40 -35.01
C ILE A 102 -2.90 -65.76 -33.95
N HIS A 103 -2.94 -66.23 -32.71
CA HIS A 103 -2.04 -65.75 -31.65
C HIS A 103 -0.55 -66.06 -31.92
N GLY A 104 -0.26 -67.13 -32.67
CA GLY A 104 1.09 -67.48 -33.13
C GLY A 104 1.60 -66.49 -34.18
N ILE A 105 0.80 -66.22 -35.22
CA ILE A 105 1.14 -65.30 -36.32
C ILE A 105 1.32 -63.87 -35.81
N ALA A 106 0.38 -63.36 -35.00
CA ALA A 106 0.50 -62.02 -34.42
C ALA A 106 1.76 -61.87 -33.54
N PHE A 107 2.19 -62.95 -32.89
CA PHE A 107 3.37 -62.91 -32.01
C PHE A 107 4.66 -62.94 -32.84
N SER A 108 4.72 -63.76 -33.89
CA SER A 108 5.88 -63.77 -34.80
C SER A 108 6.06 -62.42 -35.48
N GLU A 109 4.97 -61.77 -35.91
CA GLU A 109 5.06 -60.44 -36.52
C GLU A 109 5.49 -59.36 -35.52
N LEU A 110 5.03 -59.43 -34.26
CA LEU A 110 5.49 -58.53 -33.21
C LEU A 110 6.99 -58.72 -32.92
N VAL A 111 7.47 -59.96 -32.94
CA VAL A 111 8.90 -60.27 -32.80
C VAL A 111 9.69 -59.75 -34.02
N SER A 112 9.20 -59.96 -35.24
CA SER A 112 9.82 -59.40 -36.45
C SER A 112 9.88 -57.88 -36.42
N TYR A 113 8.81 -57.21 -36.00
CA TYR A 113 8.78 -55.75 -35.81
C TYR A 113 9.90 -55.30 -34.87
N ILE A 114 10.00 -55.90 -33.67
CA ILE A 114 11.06 -55.57 -32.69
C ILE A 114 12.46 -55.81 -33.27
N ASN A 115 12.63 -56.86 -34.07
CA ASN A 115 13.91 -57.23 -34.67
C ASN A 115 14.32 -56.30 -35.83
N GLU A 116 13.34 -55.84 -36.63
CA GLU A 116 13.54 -54.87 -37.72
C GLU A 116 13.88 -53.48 -37.17
N THR A 117 13.16 -53.01 -36.14
CA THR A 117 13.51 -51.73 -35.47
C THR A 117 14.85 -51.80 -34.75
N ARG A 118 15.24 -52.97 -34.23
CA ARG A 118 16.59 -53.19 -33.68
C ARG A 118 17.69 -53.08 -34.74
N SER A 119 17.43 -53.51 -35.98
CA SER A 119 18.45 -53.58 -37.04
C SER A 119 18.69 -52.23 -37.74
N CYS A 120 17.90 -51.19 -37.43
CA CYS A 120 18.15 -49.82 -37.86
C CYS A 120 19.16 -49.13 -36.93
N ASP A 121 20.42 -49.04 -37.37
CA ASP A 121 21.55 -48.46 -36.62
C ASP A 121 21.36 -46.99 -36.15
N GLU A 122 20.29 -46.30 -36.56
CA GLU A 122 20.06 -44.89 -36.23
C GLU A 122 19.18 -44.66 -34.98
N THR A 123 18.51 -45.69 -34.44
CA THR A 123 17.53 -45.52 -33.34
C THR A 123 17.73 -46.47 -32.17
N ILE A 124 18.09 -45.90 -31.02
CA ILE A 124 18.06 -46.57 -29.70
C ILE A 124 16.60 -46.97 -29.40
N SER A 125 16.32 -48.26 -29.38
CA SER A 125 14.94 -48.78 -29.36
C SER A 125 14.48 -49.17 -27.96
N VAL A 126 13.73 -48.28 -27.30
CA VAL A 126 13.08 -48.53 -26.00
C VAL A 126 11.58 -48.73 -26.21
N TYR A 127 11.01 -49.84 -25.72
CA TYR A 127 9.62 -50.20 -25.95
C TYR A 127 8.80 -50.18 -24.66
N LYS A 128 7.61 -49.58 -24.72
CA LYS A 128 6.61 -49.72 -23.65
C LYS A 128 5.82 -51.01 -23.84
N LEU A 129 5.70 -51.81 -22.78
CA LEU A 129 4.93 -53.05 -22.83
C LEU A 129 3.45 -52.80 -23.16
N SER A 130 2.86 -51.68 -22.72
CA SER A 130 1.48 -51.32 -23.03
C SER A 130 1.26 -51.09 -24.53
N ASP A 131 2.19 -50.45 -25.22
CA ASP A 131 2.11 -50.21 -26.65
C ASP A 131 2.34 -51.50 -27.44
N LEU A 132 3.28 -52.35 -27.03
CA LEU A 132 3.43 -53.69 -27.60
C LEU A 132 2.18 -54.57 -27.37
N CYS A 133 1.51 -54.44 -26.20
CA CYS A 133 0.24 -55.12 -25.94
C CYS A 133 -0.86 -54.60 -26.87
N LYS A 134 -0.92 -53.29 -27.15
CA LYS A 134 -1.88 -52.72 -28.10
C LYS A 134 -1.61 -53.25 -29.51
N LEU A 135 -0.39 -53.15 -30.01
CA LEU A 135 -0.01 -53.66 -31.34
C LEU A 135 -0.33 -55.14 -31.48
N TYR A 136 -0.02 -55.94 -30.46
CA TYR A 136 -0.36 -57.37 -30.44
C TYR A 136 -1.88 -57.60 -30.49
N THR A 137 -2.64 -56.84 -29.70
CA THR A 137 -4.11 -56.96 -29.64
C THR A 137 -4.75 -56.54 -30.96
N GLU A 138 -4.36 -55.38 -31.50
CA GLU A 138 -4.82 -54.88 -32.81
C GLU A 138 -4.53 -55.89 -33.90
N ARG A 139 -3.35 -56.52 -33.88
CA ARG A 139 -3.00 -57.51 -34.90
C ARG A 139 -3.81 -58.80 -34.79
N ILE A 140 -4.06 -59.29 -33.57
CA ILE A 140 -4.95 -60.45 -33.35
C ILE A 140 -6.36 -60.16 -33.84
N THR A 141 -6.88 -58.96 -33.56
CA THR A 141 -8.20 -58.52 -34.04
C THR A 141 -8.25 -58.46 -35.57
N CYS A 142 -7.23 -57.90 -36.22
CA CYS A 142 -7.13 -57.86 -37.68
C CYS A 142 -7.09 -59.27 -38.33
N LEU A 143 -6.55 -60.27 -37.62
CA LEU A 143 -6.49 -61.66 -38.08
C LEU A 143 -7.78 -62.46 -37.82
N GLY A 144 -8.83 -61.80 -37.32
CA GLY A 144 -10.19 -62.35 -37.22
C GLY A 144 -10.48 -63.14 -35.95
N ALA A 145 -9.73 -62.94 -34.87
CA ALA A 145 -10.04 -63.50 -33.55
C ALA A 145 -10.87 -62.51 -32.71
N ASP A 146 -11.89 -63.02 -32.02
CA ASP A 146 -12.76 -62.23 -31.13
C ASP A 146 -12.14 -62.11 -29.73
N VAL A 147 -11.47 -60.99 -29.46
CA VAL A 147 -10.71 -60.78 -28.22
C VAL A 147 -11.65 -60.24 -27.13
N SER A 148 -12.55 -61.08 -26.62
CA SER A 148 -13.46 -60.72 -25.52
C SER A 148 -12.76 -60.63 -24.15
N SER A 149 -11.48 -61.05 -24.05
CA SER A 149 -10.66 -60.95 -22.83
C SER A 149 -9.37 -60.17 -23.08
N ARG A 150 -9.02 -59.24 -22.17
CA ARG A 150 -7.77 -58.44 -22.25
C ARG A 150 -6.55 -59.37 -22.36
N VAL A 151 -5.68 -59.12 -23.34
CA VAL A 151 -4.37 -59.78 -23.46
C VAL A 151 -3.63 -59.68 -22.12
N ASN A 152 -3.16 -60.83 -21.62
CA ASN A 152 -2.38 -60.89 -20.40
C ASN A 152 -0.97 -60.30 -20.66
N SER A 153 -0.77 -59.05 -20.25
CA SER A 153 0.47 -58.31 -20.47
C SER A 153 1.69 -58.96 -19.81
N SER A 154 1.54 -59.61 -18.65
CA SER A 154 2.62 -60.36 -18.00
C SER A 154 3.06 -61.56 -18.84
N ARG A 155 2.10 -62.33 -19.36
CA ARG A 155 2.40 -63.50 -20.20
C ARG A 155 3.00 -63.09 -21.55
N LEU A 156 2.55 -61.98 -22.13
CA LEU A 156 3.14 -61.45 -23.36
C LEU A 156 4.57 -60.94 -23.12
N LYS A 157 4.80 -60.20 -22.03
CA LYS A 157 6.14 -59.75 -21.61
C LYS A 157 7.11 -60.94 -21.47
N ASP A 158 6.70 -61.98 -20.77
CA ASP A 158 7.56 -63.16 -20.55
C ASP A 158 7.88 -63.88 -21.87
N ARG A 159 6.92 -63.94 -22.81
CA ARG A 159 7.15 -64.49 -24.15
C ARG A 159 8.11 -63.63 -24.99
N ILE A 160 8.00 -62.31 -24.92
CA ILE A 160 8.89 -61.38 -25.64
C ILE A 160 10.31 -61.50 -25.10
N VAL A 161 10.49 -61.40 -23.77
CA VAL A 161 11.81 -61.54 -23.12
C VAL A 161 12.43 -62.91 -23.38
N SER A 162 11.62 -63.98 -23.45
CA SER A 162 12.13 -65.31 -23.79
C SER A 162 12.64 -65.44 -25.24
N ASN A 163 12.16 -64.61 -26.17
CA ASN A 163 12.64 -64.59 -27.57
C ASN A 163 13.87 -63.69 -27.76
N PHE A 164 14.13 -62.76 -26.83
CA PHE A 164 15.24 -61.81 -26.90
C PHE A 164 16.07 -61.89 -25.60
N PRO A 165 17.11 -62.74 -25.54
CA PRO A 165 17.91 -62.98 -24.32
C PRO A 165 18.64 -61.75 -23.76
N ASP A 166 18.82 -60.74 -24.61
CA ASP A 166 19.48 -59.47 -24.35
C ASP A 166 18.50 -58.32 -24.06
N LEU A 167 17.20 -58.58 -24.05
CA LEU A 167 16.14 -57.63 -23.71
C LEU A 167 15.74 -57.78 -22.24
N ASP A 168 15.94 -56.72 -21.45
CA ASP A 168 15.53 -56.69 -20.05
C ASP A 168 14.25 -55.86 -19.87
N ALA A 169 13.45 -56.22 -18.85
CA ALA A 169 12.25 -55.50 -18.46
C ALA A 169 12.48 -54.68 -17.18
N TYR A 170 12.32 -53.36 -17.30
CA TYR A 170 12.46 -52.40 -16.21
C TYR A 170 11.09 -51.86 -15.80
N LYS A 171 10.81 -51.88 -14.50
CA LYS A 171 9.53 -51.40 -13.95
C LYS A 171 9.60 -49.90 -13.66
N GLN A 172 8.78 -49.11 -14.33
CA GLN A 172 8.59 -47.69 -14.05
C GLN A 172 7.14 -47.45 -13.59
N GLY A 173 6.93 -47.42 -12.26
CA GLY A 173 5.59 -47.32 -11.69
C GLY A 173 4.70 -48.52 -12.03
N ARG A 174 3.60 -48.28 -12.76
CA ARG A 174 2.67 -49.33 -13.26
C ARG A 174 3.00 -49.85 -14.66
N GLU A 175 3.99 -49.28 -15.33
CA GLU A 175 4.40 -49.61 -16.70
C GLU A 175 5.71 -50.43 -16.70
N ASN A 176 5.83 -51.39 -17.62
CA ASN A 176 7.09 -52.08 -17.88
C ASN A 176 7.69 -51.56 -19.19
N ILE A 177 8.96 -51.16 -19.13
CA ILE A 177 9.76 -50.71 -20.26
C ILE A 177 10.74 -51.82 -20.61
N LEU A 178 10.85 -52.14 -21.89
CA LEU A 178 11.75 -53.16 -22.43
C LEU A 178 12.88 -52.46 -23.20
N ALA A 179 14.12 -52.75 -22.82
CA ALA A 179 15.30 -52.18 -23.48
C ALA A 179 16.40 -53.25 -23.59
N PHE A 180 17.16 -53.20 -24.69
CA PHE A 180 18.29 -54.10 -24.89
C PHE A 180 19.49 -53.65 -24.04
N LYS A 181 20.22 -54.60 -23.46
CA LYS A 181 21.36 -54.32 -22.55
C LYS A 181 22.41 -53.39 -23.17
N ASP A 182 22.67 -53.54 -24.46
CA ASP A 182 23.67 -52.76 -25.19
C ASP A 182 23.21 -51.32 -25.49
N ASP A 183 21.90 -51.06 -25.46
CA ASP A 183 21.30 -49.76 -25.76
C ASP A 183 21.16 -48.85 -24.53
N ILE A 184 21.30 -49.40 -23.31
CA ILE A 184 21.14 -48.64 -22.06
C ILE A 184 22.27 -47.63 -21.86
N GLY A 185 23.51 -48.02 -22.18
CA GLY A 185 24.68 -47.14 -22.09
C GLY A 185 24.59 -45.92 -23.03
N PRO A 186 24.35 -46.13 -24.34
CA PRO A 186 24.08 -45.05 -25.30
C PRO A 186 22.86 -44.20 -24.96
N ALA A 187 21.76 -44.78 -24.45
CA ALA A 187 20.57 -44.06 -24.02
C ALA A 187 20.87 -43.11 -22.85
N LEU A 188 21.61 -43.59 -21.85
CA LEU A 188 22.08 -42.79 -20.73
C LEU A 188 23.08 -41.72 -21.18
N LYS A 189 23.99 -42.04 -22.12
CA LYS A 189 24.93 -41.07 -22.70
C LYS A 189 24.22 -39.94 -23.45
N ARG A 190 23.10 -40.22 -24.13
CA ARG A 190 22.29 -39.22 -24.86
C ARG A 190 21.47 -38.31 -23.92
N VAL A 191 21.16 -38.77 -22.70
CA VAL A 191 20.51 -37.97 -21.65
C VAL A 191 21.54 -37.19 -20.82
N CYS A 192 22.74 -37.73 -20.64
CA CYS A 192 23.83 -37.10 -19.88
C CYS A 192 24.69 -36.13 -20.69
N LEU A 193 24.64 -36.16 -22.02
CA LEU A 193 25.15 -35.09 -22.88
C LEU A 193 24.11 -33.98 -22.88
N GLU A 194 24.29 -33.00 -21.99
CA GLU A 194 23.51 -31.78 -21.83
C GLU A 194 23.05 -31.20 -23.18
N ASP A 195 21.76 -31.36 -23.50
CA ASP A 195 21.12 -30.80 -24.69
C ASP A 195 20.89 -29.30 -24.47
N PHE A 196 21.99 -28.55 -24.44
CA PHE A 196 22.00 -27.09 -24.35
C PHE A 196 21.05 -26.48 -25.39
N ASP A 197 20.97 -27.06 -26.58
CA ASP A 197 20.07 -26.60 -27.64
C ASP A 197 18.61 -26.64 -27.20
N ASN A 198 18.15 -27.73 -26.57
CA ASN A 198 16.79 -27.83 -26.05
C ASN A 198 16.55 -26.89 -24.85
N GLU A 199 17.53 -26.68 -23.98
CA GLU A 199 17.45 -25.68 -22.91
C GLU A 199 17.31 -24.25 -23.46
N PHE A 200 18.12 -23.87 -24.45
CA PHE A 200 18.03 -22.58 -25.13
C PHE A 200 16.73 -22.43 -25.93
N VAL A 201 16.20 -23.51 -26.51
CA VAL A 201 14.86 -23.53 -27.13
C VAL A 201 13.78 -23.23 -26.09
N ASN A 202 13.87 -23.78 -24.87
CA ASN A 202 12.92 -23.50 -23.79
C ASN A 202 13.02 -22.04 -23.31
N ILE A 203 14.23 -21.49 -23.18
CA ILE A 203 14.45 -20.07 -22.87
C ILE A 203 13.84 -19.19 -23.97
N SER A 204 14.06 -19.54 -25.24
CA SER A 204 13.51 -18.81 -26.39
C SER A 204 11.97 -18.83 -26.41
N LYS A 205 11.36 -19.98 -26.09
CA LYS A 205 9.90 -20.11 -25.94
C LYS A 205 9.38 -19.25 -24.79
N ALA A 206 10.01 -19.29 -23.62
CA ALA A 206 9.64 -18.47 -22.46
C ALA A 206 9.76 -16.96 -22.76
N ALA A 207 10.85 -16.54 -23.39
CA ALA A 207 11.06 -15.16 -23.81
C ALA A 207 10.00 -14.71 -24.83
N THR A 208 9.65 -15.56 -25.80
CA THR A 208 8.62 -15.28 -26.81
C THR A 208 7.24 -15.13 -26.16
N PHE A 209 6.90 -16.01 -25.22
CA PHE A 209 5.65 -15.96 -24.47
C PHE A 209 5.54 -14.67 -23.63
N VAL A 210 6.54 -14.37 -22.81
CA VAL A 210 6.54 -13.17 -21.96
C VAL A 210 6.55 -11.88 -22.80
N ARG A 211 7.31 -11.84 -23.90
CA ARG A 211 7.31 -10.68 -24.81
C ARG A 211 5.94 -10.46 -25.45
N LYS A 212 5.25 -11.52 -25.84
CA LYS A 212 3.90 -11.42 -26.40
C LYS A 212 2.96 -10.77 -25.39
N ASP A 213 3.02 -11.17 -24.13
CA ASP A 213 2.20 -10.59 -23.07
C ASP A 213 2.57 -9.14 -22.76
N ILE A 214 3.86 -8.80 -22.70
CA ILE A 214 4.35 -7.42 -22.53
C ILE A 214 3.78 -6.49 -23.60
N PHE A 215 3.81 -6.90 -24.87
CA PHE A 215 3.30 -6.07 -25.96
C PHE A 215 1.78 -6.10 -26.10
N ALA A 216 1.09 -7.03 -25.44
CA ALA A 216 -0.36 -7.05 -25.33
C ALA A 216 -0.86 -6.15 -24.17
N SER A 217 -0.06 -5.98 -23.13
CA SER A 217 -0.37 -5.07 -22.02
C SER A 217 -0.08 -3.62 -22.37
N ASN A 218 -1.01 -2.73 -22.03
CA ASN A 218 -0.85 -1.28 -22.18
C ASN A 218 -0.68 -0.64 -20.79
N SER A 219 0.35 0.17 -20.62
CA SER A 219 0.60 0.93 -19.39
C SER A 219 0.92 2.36 -19.79
N GLU A 220 -0.11 3.20 -19.77
CA GLU A 220 0.03 4.63 -19.97
C GLU A 220 -0.11 5.35 -18.62
N PHE A 221 0.80 6.28 -18.32
CA PHE A 221 0.65 7.14 -17.17
C PHE A 221 -0.54 8.08 -17.38
N LYS A 222 -1.51 8.06 -16.45
CA LYS A 222 -2.75 8.86 -16.52
C LYS A 222 -2.75 10.09 -15.61
N GLY A 223 -1.59 10.49 -15.08
CA GLY A 223 -1.46 11.68 -14.22
C GLY A 223 -1.49 11.39 -12.72
N THR A 224 -1.78 10.16 -12.30
CA THR A 224 -1.83 9.76 -10.89
C THR A 224 -1.19 8.38 -10.68
N PHE A 225 -0.79 8.09 -9.44
CA PHE A 225 -0.22 6.81 -9.02
C PHE A 225 -1.16 6.13 -8.00
N PRO A 226 -2.24 5.46 -8.45
CA PRO A 226 -3.17 4.80 -7.53
C PRO A 226 -2.51 3.61 -6.81
N LYS A 227 -3.10 3.21 -5.68
CA LYS A 227 -2.64 2.04 -4.92
C LYS A 227 -2.68 0.80 -5.83
N GLY A 228 -1.57 0.05 -5.89
CA GLY A 228 -1.44 -1.15 -6.74
C GLY A 228 -1.07 -0.87 -8.21
N CYS A 229 -0.85 0.39 -8.61
CA CYS A 229 -0.51 0.72 -10.02
C CYS A 229 0.73 -0.01 -10.56
N GLN A 230 1.72 -0.28 -9.70
CA GLN A 230 2.93 -1.01 -10.08
C GLN A 230 2.63 -2.43 -10.55
N GLU A 231 1.84 -3.18 -9.78
CA GLU A 231 1.44 -4.55 -10.13
C GLU A 231 0.53 -4.57 -11.35
N ALA A 232 -0.46 -3.67 -11.41
CA ALA A 232 -1.39 -3.57 -12.53
C ALA A 232 -0.73 -3.16 -13.86
N SER A 233 0.45 -2.52 -13.82
CA SER A 233 1.16 -2.08 -15.02
C SER A 233 1.90 -3.21 -15.76
N VAL A 234 2.04 -4.38 -15.15
CA VAL A 234 2.89 -5.46 -15.66
C VAL A 234 2.08 -6.76 -15.87
N PRO A 235 2.30 -7.51 -16.96
CA PRO A 235 1.70 -8.84 -17.12
C PRO A 235 2.08 -9.83 -16.01
N GLN A 236 1.11 -10.64 -15.60
CA GLN A 236 1.33 -11.70 -14.60
C GLN A 236 2.44 -12.68 -15.00
N SER A 237 2.57 -13.00 -16.29
CA SER A 237 3.62 -13.89 -16.80
C SER A 237 5.02 -13.34 -16.56
N LEU A 238 5.23 -12.03 -16.71
CA LEU A 238 6.50 -11.38 -16.40
C LEU A 238 6.76 -11.37 -14.89
N LEU A 239 5.75 -11.03 -14.08
CA LEU A 239 5.88 -11.04 -12.62
C LEU A 239 6.24 -12.43 -12.07
N SER A 240 5.55 -13.46 -12.57
CA SER A 240 5.84 -14.86 -12.23
C SER A 240 7.25 -15.26 -12.64
N LEU A 241 7.70 -14.89 -13.85
CA LEU A 241 9.07 -15.19 -14.31
C LEU A 241 10.12 -14.51 -13.42
N ILE A 242 9.98 -13.22 -13.12
CA ILE A 242 10.95 -12.50 -12.27
C ILE A 242 10.93 -13.04 -10.85
N SER A 243 9.76 -13.37 -10.30
CA SER A 243 9.65 -14.01 -8.99
C SER A 243 10.35 -15.37 -8.97
N MET A 244 10.16 -16.19 -10.01
CA MET A 244 10.85 -17.49 -10.14
C MET A 244 12.36 -17.32 -10.27
N ILE A 245 12.84 -16.29 -10.97
CA ILE A 245 14.28 -15.99 -11.07
C ILE A 245 14.85 -15.54 -9.72
N GLN A 246 14.13 -14.71 -8.96
CA GLN A 246 14.63 -14.15 -7.70
C GLN A 246 14.56 -15.13 -6.53
N PHE A 247 13.50 -15.94 -6.46
CA PHE A 247 13.18 -16.75 -5.28
C PHE A 247 12.94 -18.23 -5.57
N GLY A 248 13.00 -18.64 -6.84
CA GLY A 248 12.59 -19.98 -7.28
C GLY A 248 11.06 -20.12 -7.42
N PRO A 249 10.58 -21.26 -7.96
CA PRO A 249 9.15 -21.54 -8.06
C PRO A 249 8.56 -21.76 -6.66
N ASN A 250 7.67 -20.86 -6.24
CA ASN A 250 7.02 -20.91 -4.94
C ASN A 250 5.49 -20.77 -5.10
N ILE A 251 4.75 -21.76 -4.61
CA ILE A 251 3.27 -21.80 -4.67
C ILE A 251 2.65 -21.13 -3.42
N GLN A 252 3.43 -20.86 -2.39
CA GLN A 252 2.95 -20.37 -1.10
C GLN A 252 2.90 -18.84 -1.02
N ASP A 253 3.66 -18.12 -1.84
CA ASP A 253 3.68 -16.65 -1.85
C ASP A 253 2.42 -16.09 -2.52
N ARG A 254 1.69 -15.27 -1.77
CA ARG A 254 0.46 -14.60 -2.24
C ARG A 254 0.68 -13.19 -2.77
N SER A 255 1.89 -12.63 -2.65
CA SER A 255 2.22 -11.26 -3.05
C SER A 255 3.63 -11.13 -3.59
N TYR A 256 3.82 -10.35 -4.64
CA TYR A 256 5.14 -10.06 -5.21
C TYR A 256 5.93 -9.05 -4.37
N SER A 257 7.24 -9.24 -4.27
CA SER A 257 8.12 -8.30 -3.58
C SER A 257 8.29 -6.98 -4.36
N GLN A 258 8.64 -5.89 -3.67
CA GLN A 258 8.89 -4.60 -4.32
C GLN A 258 10.03 -4.66 -5.36
N SER A 259 11.05 -5.51 -5.15
CA SER A 259 12.14 -5.68 -6.12
C SER A 259 11.66 -6.37 -7.39
N THR A 260 10.78 -7.38 -7.26
CA THR A 260 10.12 -8.08 -8.38
C THR A 260 9.32 -7.09 -9.23
N LEU A 261 8.47 -6.27 -8.59
CA LEU A 261 7.66 -5.25 -9.26
C LEU A 261 8.52 -4.23 -10.00
N THR A 262 9.63 -3.80 -9.40
CA THR A 262 10.54 -2.80 -9.96
C THR A 262 11.28 -3.35 -11.20
N ILE A 263 11.88 -4.54 -11.08
CA ILE A 263 12.62 -5.17 -12.18
C ILE A 263 11.69 -5.49 -13.35
N ALA A 264 10.49 -6.00 -13.07
CA ALA A 264 9.53 -6.33 -14.10
C ALA A 264 9.07 -5.08 -14.90
N GLN A 265 8.80 -3.96 -14.22
CA GLN A 265 8.52 -2.68 -14.88
C GLN A 265 9.69 -2.18 -15.73
N LEU A 266 10.93 -2.27 -15.24
CA LEU A 266 12.13 -1.86 -16.00
C LEU A 266 12.34 -2.71 -17.25
N LEU A 267 12.12 -4.03 -17.14
CA LEU A 267 12.19 -4.94 -18.29
C LEU A 267 11.10 -4.63 -19.32
N MET A 268 9.88 -4.35 -18.87
CA MET A 268 8.78 -3.93 -19.72
C MET A 268 9.15 -2.64 -20.48
N TYR A 269 9.67 -1.63 -19.78
CA TYR A 269 10.05 -0.34 -20.35
C TYR A 269 11.23 -0.43 -21.34
N SER A 270 12.12 -1.41 -21.14
CA SER A 270 13.29 -1.64 -21.99
C SER A 270 13.00 -2.52 -23.21
N CYS A 271 11.86 -3.23 -23.22
CA CYS A 271 11.48 -4.09 -24.33
C CYS A 271 11.11 -3.28 -25.59
N THR A 272 11.70 -3.65 -26.73
CA THR A 272 11.46 -3.00 -28.03
C THR A 272 11.01 -3.98 -29.11
N LYS A 273 10.21 -3.50 -30.08
CA LYS A 273 9.99 -4.19 -31.35
C LYS A 273 11.14 -3.85 -32.30
N LYS A 274 11.48 -4.73 -33.25
CA LYS A 274 12.64 -4.62 -34.16
C LYS A 274 12.72 -3.30 -34.98
N GLN A 275 11.68 -2.47 -34.96
CA GLN A 275 11.60 -1.17 -35.65
C GLN A 275 10.93 -0.06 -34.81
N SER A 276 10.78 -0.23 -33.49
CA SER A 276 10.19 0.79 -32.63
C SER A 276 11.25 1.58 -31.87
N ASN A 277 11.01 2.87 -31.64
CA ASN A 277 11.79 3.64 -30.68
C ASN A 277 11.75 2.95 -29.30
N ARG A 278 12.88 2.98 -28.58
CA ARG A 278 12.91 2.63 -27.15
C ARG A 278 11.97 3.58 -26.40
N HIS A 279 11.30 3.07 -25.37
CA HIS A 279 10.49 3.87 -24.43
C HIS A 279 9.23 4.51 -25.06
N MET A 280 8.32 3.67 -25.58
CA MET A 280 7.01 4.13 -26.04
C MET A 280 6.15 4.61 -24.86
N LYS A 281 5.40 5.70 -25.04
CA LYS A 281 4.49 6.25 -24.02
C LYS A 281 3.41 5.26 -23.57
N ASP A 282 2.95 4.41 -24.49
CA ASP A 282 1.92 3.39 -24.26
C ASP A 282 2.41 2.22 -23.38
N HIS A 283 3.73 2.14 -23.14
CA HIS A 283 4.38 1.18 -22.25
C HIS A 283 5.27 1.89 -21.22
N GLU A 284 4.86 3.06 -20.75
CA GLU A 284 5.53 3.83 -19.69
C GLU A 284 5.08 3.29 -18.33
N PRO A 285 5.89 2.49 -17.62
CA PRO A 285 5.47 1.97 -16.33
C PRO A 285 5.52 3.07 -15.25
N PRO A 286 4.70 2.96 -14.21
CA PRO A 286 4.64 3.92 -13.11
C PRO A 286 5.99 4.25 -12.49
N VAL A 287 6.85 3.26 -12.26
CA VAL A 287 8.16 3.46 -11.62
C VAL A 287 9.06 4.39 -12.44
N CYS A 288 9.13 4.22 -13.76
CA CYS A 288 10.01 5.04 -14.61
C CYS A 288 9.54 6.50 -14.65
N ALA A 289 8.22 6.73 -14.77
CA ALA A 289 7.64 8.06 -14.73
C ALA A 289 7.85 8.72 -13.36
N TYR A 290 7.55 7.99 -12.29
CA TYR A 290 7.72 8.47 -10.91
C TYR A 290 9.17 8.85 -10.61
N LEU A 291 10.15 8.02 -10.96
CA LEU A 291 11.57 8.31 -10.72
C LEU A 291 12.01 9.58 -11.43
N GLY A 292 11.65 9.75 -12.72
CA GLY A 292 11.99 10.96 -13.47
C GLY A 292 11.41 12.23 -12.83
N VAL A 293 10.11 12.19 -12.50
CA VAL A 293 9.42 13.32 -11.85
C VAL A 293 9.99 13.59 -10.46
N MET A 294 10.22 12.57 -9.64
CA MET A 294 10.71 12.70 -8.27
C MET A 294 12.12 13.29 -8.23
N ILE A 295 13.03 12.79 -9.07
CA ILE A 295 14.40 13.31 -9.19
C ILE A 295 14.35 14.79 -9.57
N HIS A 296 13.55 15.15 -10.57
CA HIS A 296 13.41 16.54 -10.99
C HIS A 296 12.82 17.42 -9.89
N CYS A 297 11.76 16.97 -9.20
CA CYS A 297 11.14 17.73 -8.12
C CYS A 297 12.09 17.99 -6.95
N LYS A 298 12.94 17.03 -6.60
CA LYS A 298 13.88 17.14 -5.47
C LYS A 298 15.15 17.93 -5.82
N THR A 299 15.62 17.86 -7.06
CA THR A 299 16.94 18.38 -7.42
C THR A 299 16.92 19.55 -8.39
N ARG A 300 15.86 19.67 -9.21
CA ARG A 300 15.78 20.58 -10.36
C ARG A 300 16.93 20.43 -11.38
N LYS A 301 17.67 19.31 -11.33
CA LYS A 301 18.82 19.06 -12.20
C LYS A 301 18.45 18.21 -13.41
N ARG A 302 18.50 18.80 -14.60
CA ARG A 302 18.29 18.11 -15.87
C ARG A 302 19.28 16.96 -16.08
N ASP A 303 20.58 17.21 -15.90
CA ASP A 303 21.63 16.21 -16.19
C ASP A 303 21.46 14.92 -15.39
N LEU A 304 20.93 15.03 -14.17
CA LEU A 304 20.65 13.88 -13.32
C LEU A 304 19.49 13.05 -13.88
N VAL A 305 18.41 13.69 -14.31
CA VAL A 305 17.29 13.00 -14.96
C VAL A 305 17.74 12.34 -16.26
N ASP A 306 18.51 13.05 -17.09
CA ASP A 306 19.04 12.52 -18.35
C ASP A 306 20.01 11.34 -18.14
N THR A 307 20.77 11.34 -17.03
CA THR A 307 21.63 10.20 -16.65
C THR A 307 20.80 8.96 -16.32
N PHE A 308 19.74 9.10 -15.51
CA PHE A 308 18.85 7.98 -15.18
C PHE A 308 18.09 7.48 -16.41
N PHE A 309 17.65 8.38 -17.29
CA PHE A 309 17.03 8.02 -18.56
C PHE A 309 17.97 7.22 -19.45
N LYS A 310 19.24 7.64 -19.59
CA LYS A 310 20.26 6.91 -20.38
C LYS A 310 20.52 5.50 -19.85
N LEU A 311 20.39 5.30 -18.54
CA LEU A 311 20.49 3.98 -17.90
C LEU A 311 19.20 3.15 -18.01
N GLY A 312 18.13 3.68 -18.61
CA GLY A 312 16.84 3.00 -18.74
C GLY A 312 16.01 2.96 -17.45
N LEU A 313 16.36 3.77 -16.45
CA LEU A 313 15.76 3.74 -15.11
C LEU A 313 14.59 4.73 -14.94
N SER A 314 14.51 5.74 -15.79
CA SER A 314 13.46 6.77 -15.73
C SER A 314 12.96 7.15 -17.11
N VAL A 315 11.94 8.02 -17.14
CA VAL A 315 11.56 8.78 -18.33
C VAL A 315 12.57 9.91 -18.61
N SER A 316 12.54 10.44 -19.84
CA SER A 316 13.42 11.54 -20.25
C SER A 316 13.07 12.85 -19.55
N TYR A 317 14.01 13.80 -19.48
CA TYR A 317 13.75 15.12 -18.94
C TYR A 317 12.62 15.85 -19.70
N ASP A 318 12.59 15.75 -21.03
CA ASP A 318 11.52 16.30 -21.86
C ASP A 318 10.16 15.75 -21.47
N ARG A 319 10.07 14.44 -21.20
CA ARG A 319 8.84 13.80 -20.75
C ARG A 319 8.41 14.27 -19.36
N VAL A 320 9.36 14.51 -18.45
CA VAL A 320 9.08 15.13 -17.14
C VAL A 320 8.49 16.53 -17.31
N LEU A 321 9.03 17.33 -18.23
CA LEU A 321 8.48 18.67 -18.53
C LEU A 321 7.09 18.59 -19.16
N GLU A 322 6.84 17.62 -20.05
CA GLU A 322 5.50 17.38 -20.61
C GLU A 322 4.49 17.06 -19.50
N ILE A 323 4.83 16.15 -18.57
CA ILE A 323 3.97 15.81 -17.42
C ILE A 323 3.71 17.06 -16.57
N SER A 324 4.76 17.80 -16.21
CA SER A 324 4.64 19.01 -15.41
C SER A 324 3.79 20.09 -16.09
N THR A 325 3.94 20.24 -17.41
CA THR A 325 3.19 21.22 -18.20
C THR A 325 1.72 20.82 -18.32
N SER A 326 1.43 19.53 -18.51
CA SER A 326 0.05 19.01 -18.55
C SER A 326 -0.66 19.28 -17.22
N MET A 327 -0.01 18.97 -16.10
CA MET A 327 -0.56 19.25 -14.76
C MET A 327 -0.81 20.74 -14.52
N ALA A 328 0.11 21.61 -14.95
CA ALA A 328 -0.06 23.06 -14.85
C ALA A 328 -1.22 23.56 -15.72
N ASN A 329 -1.36 23.03 -16.94
CA ASN A 329 -2.46 23.36 -17.85
C ASN A 329 -3.82 22.93 -17.31
N ASP A 330 -3.89 21.76 -16.67
CA ASP A 330 -5.12 21.29 -16.04
C ASP A 330 -5.50 22.16 -14.84
N ALA A 331 -4.51 22.59 -14.03
CA ALA A 331 -4.75 23.55 -12.96
C ALA A 331 -5.27 24.90 -13.52
N CYS A 332 -4.65 25.42 -14.58
CA CYS A 332 -5.10 26.66 -15.22
C CYS A 332 -6.52 26.53 -15.81
N ARG A 333 -6.82 25.40 -16.47
CA ARG A 333 -8.16 25.13 -17.00
C ARG A 333 -9.22 25.18 -15.90
N ARG A 334 -8.93 24.55 -14.75
CA ARG A 334 -9.82 24.61 -13.57
C ARG A 334 -9.99 26.04 -13.06
N TYR A 335 -8.91 26.79 -12.94
CA TYR A 335 -9.01 28.19 -12.50
C TYR A 335 -9.87 29.05 -13.43
N VAL A 336 -9.80 28.79 -14.75
CA VAL A 336 -10.67 29.47 -15.73
C VAL A 336 -12.12 29.01 -15.59
N GLN A 337 -12.37 27.70 -15.47
CA GLN A 337 -13.73 27.15 -15.30
C GLN A 337 -14.40 27.63 -14.02
N GLU A 338 -13.66 27.69 -12.91
CA GLU A 338 -14.16 28.13 -11.61
C GLU A 338 -14.14 29.66 -11.45
N GLY A 339 -13.43 30.39 -12.31
CA GLY A 339 -13.20 31.83 -12.19
C GLY A 339 -12.36 32.25 -10.98
N ILE A 340 -11.77 31.30 -10.25
CA ILE A 340 -11.03 31.52 -9.00
C ILE A 340 -9.73 30.71 -9.04
N VAL A 341 -8.62 31.34 -8.65
CA VAL A 341 -7.33 30.66 -8.45
C VAL A 341 -7.29 30.09 -7.04
N CYS A 342 -7.71 28.83 -6.88
CA CYS A 342 -7.72 28.13 -5.61
C CYS A 342 -7.11 26.73 -5.76
N PRO A 343 -5.94 26.45 -5.13
CA PRO A 343 -5.29 25.15 -5.20
C PRO A 343 -6.17 23.99 -4.72
N THR A 344 -6.07 22.84 -5.38
CA THR A 344 -6.93 21.67 -5.12
C THR A 344 -6.51 20.86 -3.89
N ASN A 345 -5.31 21.11 -3.34
CA ASN A 345 -4.86 20.45 -2.11
C ASN A 345 -5.48 21.04 -0.85
N LEU A 346 -6.15 22.20 -0.96
CA LEU A 346 -6.92 22.80 0.14
C LEU A 346 -8.24 22.03 0.33
N LEU A 347 -8.73 22.01 1.57
CA LEU A 347 -9.94 21.30 1.99
C LEU A 347 -11.10 22.29 2.18
N GLN A 348 -12.32 21.82 1.96
CA GLN A 348 -13.54 22.57 2.30
C GLN A 348 -13.83 22.47 3.81
N ASN A 349 -14.50 23.48 4.35
CA ASN A 349 -14.95 23.59 5.74
C ASN A 349 -13.80 23.55 6.78
N VAL A 350 -12.62 24.06 6.40
CA VAL A 350 -11.48 24.23 7.31
C VAL A 350 -11.14 25.70 7.41
N PHE A 351 -10.92 26.18 8.64
CA PHE A 351 -10.52 27.55 8.89
C PHE A 351 -9.22 27.87 8.15
N THR A 352 -9.27 28.88 7.28
CA THR A 352 -8.19 29.20 6.34
C THR A 352 -7.68 30.62 6.59
N SER A 353 -6.42 30.78 6.97
CA SER A 353 -5.74 32.08 7.05
C SER A 353 -4.80 32.29 5.86
N SER A 354 -4.36 33.52 5.63
CA SER A 354 -3.36 33.83 4.59
C SER A 354 -2.17 34.60 5.14
N ALA A 355 -1.03 34.51 4.46
CA ALA A 355 0.06 35.46 4.58
C ALA A 355 0.43 36.01 3.21
N VAL A 356 0.58 37.33 3.11
CA VAL A 356 1.08 37.99 1.91
C VAL A 356 2.46 38.52 2.22
N ASP A 357 3.43 38.11 1.41
CA ASP A 357 4.84 38.39 1.68
C ASP A 357 5.60 38.72 0.39
N ASN A 358 6.71 39.43 0.54
CA ASN A 358 7.68 39.62 -0.53
C ASN A 358 8.45 38.32 -0.72
N ILE A 359 8.62 37.90 -1.97
CA ILE A 359 9.47 36.76 -2.32
C ILE A 359 10.71 37.30 -3.02
N ASP A 360 11.81 37.23 -2.27
CA ASP A 360 13.15 37.53 -2.74
C ASP A 360 13.89 36.24 -3.04
N HIS A 361 14.15 35.97 -4.32
CA HIS A 361 15.12 34.97 -4.72
C HIS A 361 16.37 35.68 -5.22
N ASN A 362 17.36 35.76 -4.33
CA ASN A 362 18.73 36.14 -4.65
C ASN A 362 19.54 34.87 -4.92
N PRO A 363 19.65 34.42 -6.18
CA PRO A 363 20.54 33.30 -6.50
C PRO A 363 21.96 33.66 -6.07
N SER A 364 22.55 32.89 -5.15
CA SER A 364 23.92 33.07 -4.64
C SER A 364 25.01 32.73 -5.68
N SER A 365 24.66 32.65 -6.96
CA SER A 365 25.55 32.26 -8.05
C SER A 365 26.13 33.49 -8.75
N ILE A 366 27.45 33.49 -8.92
CA ILE A 366 28.25 34.38 -9.77
C ILE A 366 27.80 34.44 -11.24
N SER A 367 26.95 33.52 -11.70
CA SER A 367 26.37 33.50 -13.07
C SER A 367 24.91 33.96 -13.15
N SER A 368 24.28 34.29 -12.02
CA SER A 368 22.89 34.71 -12.02
C SER A 368 22.76 36.15 -12.47
N LYS A 369 21.92 36.38 -13.48
CA LYS A 369 21.75 37.71 -14.09
C LYS A 369 20.61 38.52 -13.46
N ASP A 370 19.67 37.87 -12.78
CA ASP A 370 18.48 38.53 -12.24
C ASP A 370 18.10 37.95 -10.87
N SER A 371 17.93 38.85 -9.88
CA SER A 371 17.19 38.55 -8.66
C SER A 371 15.69 38.61 -8.95
N PHE A 372 14.92 37.64 -8.47
CA PHE A 372 13.47 37.73 -8.53
C PHE A 372 12.98 38.42 -7.26
N HIS A 373 12.23 39.51 -7.42
CA HIS A 373 11.57 40.22 -6.34
C HIS A 373 10.10 40.35 -6.70
N GLY A 374 9.26 39.52 -6.06
CA GLY A 374 7.84 39.43 -6.36
C GLY A 374 6.98 39.31 -5.11
N THR A 375 5.70 38.98 -5.30
CA THR A 375 4.74 38.79 -4.20
C THR A 375 4.23 37.35 -4.17
N GLY A 376 4.20 36.76 -2.99
CA GLY A 376 3.57 35.47 -2.71
C GLY A 376 2.33 35.62 -1.85
N ILE A 377 1.28 34.86 -2.17
CA ILE A 377 0.09 34.70 -1.33
C ILE A 377 0.06 33.25 -0.84
N SER A 378 0.35 33.05 0.43
CA SER A 378 0.28 31.75 1.07
C SER A 378 -1.05 31.58 1.78
N LEU A 379 -1.65 30.40 1.66
CA LEU A 379 -2.88 29.98 2.34
C LEU A 379 -2.54 28.85 3.30
N PHE A 380 -3.07 28.93 4.53
CA PHE A 380 -2.84 27.97 5.60
C PHE A 380 -4.18 27.51 6.17
N GLN A 381 -4.37 26.20 6.24
CA GLN A 381 -5.57 25.59 6.82
C GLN A 381 -5.24 24.91 8.13
N HIS A 382 -5.99 25.27 9.16
CA HIS A 382 -5.78 24.83 10.53
C HIS A 382 -6.70 23.65 10.83
N ILE A 383 -6.18 22.44 10.63
CA ILE A 383 -6.94 21.20 10.83
C ILE A 383 -7.06 20.91 12.33
N SER A 384 -8.27 20.56 12.77
CA SER A 384 -8.53 20.04 14.12
C SER A 384 -9.27 18.71 14.05
N GLU A 385 -9.41 18.03 15.19
CA GLU A 385 -10.21 16.80 15.29
C GLU A 385 -11.68 17.03 14.89
N ASP A 386 -12.22 18.20 15.25
CA ASP A 386 -13.60 18.61 14.93
C ASP A 386 -13.77 19.10 13.47
N ALA A 387 -12.68 19.52 12.82
CA ALA A 387 -12.70 20.10 11.48
C ALA A 387 -11.59 19.50 10.60
N GLN A 388 -11.74 18.22 10.25
CA GLN A 388 -10.82 17.50 9.37
C GLN A 388 -10.91 17.93 7.90
N GLY A 389 -12.00 18.63 7.53
CA GLY A 389 -12.25 19.12 6.18
C GLY A 389 -12.70 18.05 5.20
N VAL A 390 -13.15 18.51 4.02
CA VAL A 390 -13.57 17.64 2.91
C VAL A 390 -12.70 17.92 1.70
N VAL A 391 -12.19 16.87 1.05
CA VAL A 391 -11.41 17.00 -0.20
C VAL A 391 -12.31 17.62 -1.26
N GLN A 392 -11.80 18.64 -1.96
CA GLN A 392 -12.52 19.26 -3.07
C GLN A 392 -12.90 18.19 -4.11
N ALA A 393 -14.18 18.17 -4.51
CA ALA A 393 -14.65 17.25 -5.54
C ALA A 393 -13.91 17.53 -6.85
N LEU A 394 -13.02 16.61 -7.24
CA LEU A 394 -12.36 16.65 -8.54
C LEU A 394 -13.29 15.97 -9.53
N ASP A 395 -13.74 16.70 -10.55
CA ASP A 395 -14.45 16.08 -11.67
C ASP A 395 -13.45 15.18 -12.41
N GLN A 396 -13.51 13.87 -12.14
CA GLN A 396 -12.56 12.87 -12.66
C GLN A 396 -12.79 12.57 -14.16
N SER A 397 -13.76 13.23 -14.79
CA SER A 397 -14.23 12.90 -16.13
C SER A 397 -13.30 13.35 -17.26
N GLU A 398 -12.27 14.17 -17.02
CA GLU A 398 -11.33 14.60 -18.07
C GLU A 398 -9.95 13.96 -17.91
N THR A 399 -9.55 13.22 -18.95
CA THR A 399 -8.26 12.53 -19.06
C THR A 399 -7.11 13.56 -19.00
N MET A 400 -6.38 13.60 -17.88
CA MET A 400 -5.35 14.58 -17.49
C MET A 400 -4.16 14.79 -18.48
N LEU A 401 -4.10 14.06 -19.59
CA LEU A 401 -2.90 13.97 -20.44
C LEU A 401 -3.14 14.10 -21.95
N LYS A 402 -4.32 14.56 -22.39
CA LYS A 402 -4.57 14.80 -23.83
C LYS A 402 -3.82 16.03 -24.38
N CYS A 403 -3.29 16.91 -23.53
CA CYS A 403 -2.58 18.11 -23.97
C CYS A 403 -1.10 17.81 -24.21
N GLN A 404 -0.71 17.72 -25.49
CA GLN A 404 0.70 17.57 -25.91
C GLN A 404 1.48 18.90 -25.94
N SER A 405 0.88 19.99 -25.44
CA SER A 405 1.54 21.31 -25.43
C SER A 405 2.68 21.34 -24.42
N LYS A 406 3.86 21.78 -24.86
CA LYS A 406 4.99 22.14 -23.98
C LYS A 406 4.87 23.55 -23.39
N ARG A 407 3.81 24.28 -23.72
CA ARG A 407 3.55 25.63 -23.21
C ARG A 407 2.49 25.59 -22.12
N VAL A 408 2.81 26.25 -20.99
CA VAL A 408 1.87 26.48 -19.90
C VAL A 408 0.86 27.55 -20.33
N SER A 409 -0.41 27.27 -20.08
CA SER A 409 -1.55 28.15 -20.35
C SER A 409 -1.49 29.37 -19.44
N LEU A 410 -2.07 30.47 -19.90
CA LEU A 410 -2.15 31.67 -19.07
C LEU A 410 -3.12 31.43 -17.90
N LEU A 411 -2.82 32.07 -16.77
CA LEU A 411 -3.76 32.17 -15.66
C LEU A 411 -4.96 33.02 -16.07
N PRO A 412 -6.11 32.90 -15.38
CA PRO A 412 -7.26 33.77 -15.62
C PRO A 412 -6.87 35.25 -15.61
N GLU A 413 -7.47 36.05 -16.49
CA GLU A 413 -7.23 37.51 -16.53
C GLU A 413 -7.57 38.18 -15.20
N SER A 414 -8.60 37.69 -14.50
CA SER A 414 -8.98 38.18 -13.16
C SER A 414 -7.87 38.03 -12.12
N TYR A 415 -6.93 37.10 -12.32
CA TYR A 415 -5.79 36.89 -11.44
C TYR A 415 -4.52 37.55 -11.95
N SER A 416 -4.24 37.44 -13.25
CA SER A 416 -2.99 37.91 -13.85
C SER A 416 -2.98 39.42 -14.12
N ASN A 417 -4.14 40.04 -14.34
CA ASN A 417 -4.23 41.48 -14.56
C ASN A 417 -4.39 42.20 -13.22
N LEU A 418 -3.38 43.00 -12.86
CA LEU A 418 -3.41 43.81 -11.65
C LEU A 418 -4.08 45.17 -11.93
N PRO A 419 -5.31 45.43 -11.45
CA PRO A 419 -5.94 46.72 -11.66
C PRO A 419 -5.16 47.81 -10.89
N PRO A 420 -4.91 48.98 -11.49
CA PRO A 420 -4.25 50.07 -10.80
C PRO A 420 -5.11 50.54 -9.61
N ALA A 421 -4.48 50.77 -8.47
CA ALA A 421 -5.13 51.32 -7.29
C ALA A 421 -4.20 52.30 -6.58
N VAL A 422 -4.78 53.39 -6.12
CA VAL A 422 -4.11 54.44 -5.34
C VAL A 422 -4.98 54.73 -4.11
N LEU A 423 -4.34 55.07 -2.99
CA LEU A 423 -5.06 55.53 -1.80
C LEU A 423 -5.87 56.80 -2.13
N ARG A 424 -7.07 56.91 -1.56
CA ARG A 424 -7.86 58.15 -1.67
C ARG A 424 -7.33 59.22 -0.73
N PHE A 425 -6.95 58.81 0.46
CA PHE A 425 -6.40 59.62 1.52
C PHE A 425 -5.14 58.95 2.06
N ASN A 426 -4.05 59.71 2.15
CA ASN A 426 -2.82 59.23 2.78
C ASN A 426 -2.98 59.15 4.32
N GLU A 427 -3.86 59.97 4.86
CA GLU A 427 -4.27 60.00 6.27
C GLU A 427 -5.79 59.78 6.32
N PRO A 428 -6.25 58.52 6.24
CA PRO A 428 -7.67 58.22 6.34
C PRO A 428 -8.17 58.39 7.77
N ASP A 429 -9.45 58.74 7.92
CA ASP A 429 -10.11 58.75 9.23
C ASP A 429 -10.05 57.34 9.84
N ILE A 430 -9.40 57.24 11.00
CA ILE A 430 -9.31 55.99 11.74
C ILE A 430 -10.65 55.78 12.44
N PRO A 431 -11.36 54.65 12.21
CA PRO A 431 -12.59 54.35 12.92
C PRO A 431 -12.36 54.42 14.43
N LEU A 432 -13.18 55.22 15.13
CA LEU A 432 -13.17 55.25 16.58
C LEU A 432 -13.56 53.87 17.10
N VAL A 433 -12.77 53.32 18.02
CA VAL A 433 -13.15 52.10 18.73
C VAL A 433 -14.38 52.43 19.58
N GLU A 434 -15.54 51.87 19.25
CA GLU A 434 -16.75 52.04 20.04
C GLU A 434 -16.65 51.20 21.32
N GLY A 435 -16.48 51.88 22.47
CA GLY A 435 -16.46 51.28 23.81
C GLY A 435 -15.07 51.16 24.45
N GLU A 436 -15.04 50.88 25.75
CA GLU A 436 -13.79 50.49 26.42
C GLU A 436 -13.33 49.13 25.89
N LEU A 437 -12.06 49.01 25.54
CA LEU A 437 -11.39 47.73 25.26
C LEU A 437 -11.33 46.91 26.56
N SER A 438 -12.46 46.35 26.98
CA SER A 438 -12.53 45.39 28.07
C SER A 438 -12.06 44.03 27.55
N ILE A 439 -10.76 43.80 27.63
CA ILE A 439 -10.20 42.47 27.41
C ILE A 439 -10.33 41.71 28.71
N ASP A 440 -11.23 40.74 28.76
CA ASP A 440 -11.37 39.89 29.93
C ASP A 440 -10.10 39.05 30.10
N MET A 441 -9.35 39.33 31.17
CA MET A 441 -8.03 38.72 31.43
C MET A 441 -8.16 37.33 32.07
N PHE A 442 -8.81 36.38 31.42
CA PHE A 442 -9.02 35.04 31.96
C PHE A 442 -7.79 34.13 31.78
N SER A 443 -7.13 34.20 30.62
CA SER A 443 -6.09 33.24 30.23
C SER A 443 -4.71 33.65 30.72
N PHE A 444 -4.42 34.95 30.76
CA PHE A 444 -3.10 35.49 31.09
C PHE A 444 -2.68 35.23 32.53
N PRO A 445 -3.52 35.38 33.57
CA PRO A 445 -3.11 35.07 34.94
C PRO A 445 -2.73 33.60 35.10
N ALA A 446 -3.50 32.69 34.50
CA ALA A 446 -3.20 31.27 34.47
C ALA A 446 -1.89 30.98 33.70
N ALA A 447 -1.69 31.68 32.57
CA ALA A 447 -0.48 31.59 31.78
C ALA A 447 0.77 32.04 32.54
N LEU A 448 0.67 33.17 33.25
CA LEU A 448 1.75 33.72 34.09
C LEU A 448 2.10 32.76 35.22
N LYS A 449 1.11 32.18 35.88
CA LYS A 449 1.33 31.12 36.87
C LYS A 449 2.06 29.92 36.25
N GLY A 450 1.74 29.57 35.00
CA GLY A 450 2.45 28.56 34.21
C GLY A 450 3.93 28.90 33.98
N GLU A 451 4.26 30.15 33.68
CA GLU A 451 5.66 30.58 33.55
C GLU A 451 6.43 30.50 34.87
N PHE A 452 5.81 30.88 35.99
CA PHE A 452 6.43 30.72 37.31
C PHE A 452 6.66 29.24 37.67
N LYS A 453 5.76 28.32 37.26
CA LYS A 453 5.98 26.87 37.40
C LYS A 453 7.19 26.40 36.60
N TRP A 454 7.38 26.91 35.38
CA TRP A 454 8.57 26.62 34.58
C TRP A 454 9.85 27.13 35.27
N LEU A 455 9.84 28.37 35.76
CA LEU A 455 10.99 28.94 36.48
C LEU A 455 11.36 28.12 37.72
N LYS A 456 10.35 27.69 38.50
CA LYS A 456 10.52 26.79 39.65
C LYS A 456 11.12 25.44 39.24
N HIS A 457 10.58 24.82 38.17
CA HIS A 457 11.10 23.57 37.61
C HIS A 457 12.58 23.68 37.24
N VAL A 458 12.98 24.78 36.59
CA VAL A 458 14.40 25.02 36.26
C VAL A 458 15.24 25.21 37.52
N ALA A 459 14.76 25.96 38.51
CA ALA A 459 15.48 26.19 39.77
C ALA A 459 15.76 24.88 40.52
N GLU A 460 14.78 23.96 40.56
CA GLU A 460 14.86 22.68 41.25
C GLU A 460 15.72 21.64 40.52
N ASN A 461 15.77 21.68 39.18
CA ASN A 461 16.40 20.64 38.36
C ASN A 461 17.73 21.05 37.72
N SER A 462 18.18 22.29 37.87
CA SER A 462 19.40 22.80 37.21
C SER A 462 20.72 22.36 37.85
N SER A 463 20.70 21.81 39.06
CA SER A 463 21.89 21.28 39.77
C SER A 463 22.20 19.81 39.42
N VAL A 464 21.25 19.09 38.82
CA VAL A 464 21.42 17.70 38.41
C VAL A 464 21.98 17.69 36.99
N ARG A 465 23.09 16.97 36.77
CA ARG A 465 23.65 16.74 35.42
C ARG A 465 22.50 16.20 34.55
N ALA A 466 22.01 17.01 33.61
CA ALA A 466 20.73 16.81 32.93
C ALA A 466 20.54 15.36 32.52
N THR A 467 19.68 14.64 33.24
CA THR A 467 19.26 13.30 32.85
C THR A 467 18.32 13.43 31.66
N VAL A 468 18.35 12.45 30.75
CA VAL A 468 17.44 12.39 29.59
C VAL A 468 16.00 12.52 30.10
N GLY A 469 15.28 13.57 29.67
CA GLY A 469 13.86 13.79 29.99
C GLY A 469 13.52 14.94 30.95
N THR A 470 14.50 15.69 31.50
CA THR A 470 14.22 16.79 32.45
C THR A 470 13.67 18.08 31.83
N ASN A 471 13.50 18.16 30.50
CA ASN A 471 12.83 19.25 29.76
C ASN A 471 13.07 20.69 30.30
N ILE A 472 14.35 21.07 30.50
CA ILE A 472 14.74 22.36 31.11
C ILE A 472 14.44 23.56 30.20
N SER A 473 14.55 23.39 28.88
CA SER A 473 14.30 24.49 27.94
C SER A 473 12.82 24.90 27.99
N TRP A 474 12.56 26.21 27.92
CA TRP A 474 11.20 26.76 27.91
C TRP A 474 10.28 26.07 26.90
N SER A 475 10.76 25.87 25.67
CA SER A 475 9.97 25.21 24.61
C SER A 475 9.68 23.75 24.94
N ALA A 476 10.66 23.00 25.47
CA ALA A 476 10.48 21.59 25.82
C ALA A 476 9.57 21.40 27.03
N TYR A 477 9.66 22.27 28.04
CA TYR A 477 8.79 22.24 29.21
C TYR A 477 7.33 22.42 28.80
N HIS A 478 7.02 23.51 28.08
CA HIS A 478 5.63 23.77 27.67
C HIS A 478 5.11 22.74 26.68
N ALA A 479 5.96 22.23 25.77
CA ALA A 479 5.58 21.12 24.89
C ALA A 479 5.20 19.84 25.66
N ALA A 480 5.86 19.55 26.79
CA ALA A 480 5.58 18.39 27.62
C ALA A 480 4.38 18.56 28.56
N VAL A 481 3.97 19.80 28.85
CA VAL A 481 2.81 20.11 29.70
C VAL A 481 1.53 20.22 28.88
N LEU A 482 1.63 20.48 27.57
CA LEU A 482 0.48 20.46 26.68
C LEU A 482 -0.14 19.04 26.66
N PRO A 483 -1.48 18.93 26.63
CA PRO A 483 -2.13 17.62 26.43
C PRO A 483 -1.59 16.96 25.16
N ASP A 484 -1.48 15.62 25.17
CA ASP A 484 -1.22 14.80 23.98
C ASP A 484 -2.41 14.90 23.02
N GLY A 485 -2.57 16.06 22.39
CA GLY A 485 -3.46 16.26 21.25
C GLY A 485 -2.69 15.96 19.98
N ASN A 486 -3.28 15.17 19.08
CA ASN A 486 -2.78 15.01 17.73
C ASN A 486 -2.88 16.35 16.99
N LYS A 487 -1.91 17.26 17.18
CA LYS A 487 -1.81 18.49 16.39
C LYS A 487 -1.51 18.08 14.96
N LEU A 488 -2.54 18.06 14.13
CA LEU A 488 -2.41 17.75 12.72
C LEU A 488 -1.64 18.89 12.03
N PRO A 489 -0.70 18.56 11.12
CA PRO A 489 0.04 19.58 10.40
C PRO A 489 -0.90 20.43 9.56
N ALA A 490 -0.67 21.74 9.54
CA ALA A 490 -1.45 22.65 8.70
C ALA A 490 -1.27 22.32 7.21
N VAL A 491 -2.37 22.32 6.46
CA VAL A 491 -2.30 22.23 4.99
C VAL A 491 -1.96 23.60 4.44
N SER A 492 -0.89 23.68 3.67
CA SER A 492 -0.40 24.94 3.11
C SER A 492 -0.46 24.91 1.58
N ALA A 493 -0.80 26.03 0.98
CA ALA A 493 -0.74 26.21 -0.47
C ALA A 493 -0.23 27.61 -0.81
N LEU A 494 0.65 27.70 -1.81
CA LEU A 494 1.13 28.97 -2.36
C LEU A 494 0.40 29.24 -3.67
N LEU A 495 -0.22 30.40 -3.80
CA LEU A 495 -0.83 30.82 -5.07
C LEU A 495 0.27 31.18 -6.10
N PRO A 496 -0.03 31.15 -7.42
CA PRO A 496 0.93 31.55 -8.44
C PRO A 496 1.53 32.94 -8.16
N LEU A 497 2.85 33.05 -8.31
CA LEU A 497 3.61 34.23 -7.92
C LEU A 497 3.31 35.44 -8.82
N PHE A 498 3.37 36.63 -8.22
CA PHE A 498 3.34 37.91 -8.93
C PHE A 498 4.76 38.46 -9.06
N HIS A 499 5.03 39.16 -10.17
CA HIS A 499 6.33 39.85 -10.37
C HIS A 499 6.33 41.23 -9.71
N GLU A 500 5.16 41.74 -9.38
CA GLU A 500 4.94 43.02 -8.75
C GLU A 500 5.33 42.96 -7.27
N GLN A 501 5.82 44.09 -6.74
CA GLN A 501 6.24 44.22 -5.35
C GLN A 501 5.01 44.29 -4.44
N ALA A 502 5.07 43.63 -3.28
CA ALA A 502 3.91 43.50 -2.41
C ALA A 502 3.49 44.84 -1.80
N LYS A 503 4.43 45.79 -1.66
CA LYS A 503 4.19 47.10 -1.03
C LYS A 503 3.21 48.03 -1.78
N SER A 504 2.83 47.70 -3.02
CA SER A 504 1.90 48.55 -3.76
C SER A 504 0.47 48.37 -3.27
N VAL A 505 -0.29 49.46 -3.25
CA VAL A 505 -1.72 49.45 -2.88
C VAL A 505 -2.52 48.50 -3.78
N ALA A 506 -2.19 48.49 -5.07
CA ALA A 506 -2.77 47.57 -6.04
C ALA A 506 -2.53 46.11 -5.65
N MET A 507 -1.28 45.71 -5.38
CA MET A 507 -0.97 44.32 -5.03
C MET A 507 -1.61 43.86 -3.72
N ILE A 508 -1.61 44.69 -2.67
CA ILE A 508 -2.27 44.30 -1.42
C ILE A 508 -3.78 44.12 -1.65
N ARG A 509 -4.44 45.07 -2.32
CA ARG A 509 -5.88 44.95 -2.63
C ARG A 509 -6.21 43.71 -3.45
N HIS A 510 -5.39 43.43 -4.46
CA HIS A 510 -5.53 42.25 -5.30
C HIS A 510 -5.34 40.96 -4.51
N SER A 511 -4.35 40.93 -3.62
CA SER A 511 -4.09 39.80 -2.72
C SER A 511 -5.25 39.55 -1.77
N LEU A 512 -5.82 40.61 -1.19
CA LEU A 512 -7.00 40.52 -0.32
C LEU A 512 -8.21 39.94 -1.08
N GLU A 513 -8.47 40.38 -2.30
CA GLU A 513 -9.64 39.91 -3.06
C GLU A 513 -9.53 38.43 -3.47
N HIS A 514 -8.34 37.99 -3.89
CA HIS A 514 -8.11 36.57 -4.20
C HIS A 514 -8.15 35.69 -2.96
N TYR A 515 -7.59 36.15 -1.84
CA TYR A 515 -7.70 35.43 -0.59
C TYR A 515 -9.17 35.31 -0.14
N ARG A 516 -9.94 36.41 -0.17
CA ARG A 516 -11.38 36.41 0.10
C ARG A 516 -12.13 35.45 -0.80
N SER A 517 -11.82 35.43 -2.09
CA SER A 517 -12.47 34.52 -3.05
C SER A 517 -12.18 33.06 -2.72
N ALA A 518 -10.93 32.74 -2.35
CA ALA A 518 -10.55 31.40 -1.89
C ALA A 518 -11.28 31.01 -0.59
N VAL A 519 -11.37 31.91 0.40
CA VAL A 519 -12.10 31.66 1.66
C VAL A 519 -13.58 31.47 1.40
N ARG A 520 -14.22 32.31 0.57
CA ARG A 520 -15.64 32.15 0.21
C ARG A 520 -15.92 30.81 -0.45
N LYS A 521 -14.99 30.29 -1.27
CA LYS A 521 -15.10 28.96 -1.90
C LYS A 521 -14.93 27.84 -0.88
N LEU A 522 -13.89 27.92 -0.04
CA LEU A 522 -13.47 26.84 0.85
C LEU A 522 -14.27 26.78 2.15
N ASN A 523 -14.61 27.93 2.72
CA ASN A 523 -15.28 28.05 4.01
C ASN A 523 -16.28 29.22 4.02
N PRO A 524 -17.46 29.06 3.37
CA PRO A 524 -18.48 30.11 3.33
C PRO A 524 -18.86 30.62 4.73
N GLY A 525 -18.88 31.94 4.90
CA GLY A 525 -19.20 32.59 6.18
C GLY A 525 -18.00 32.88 7.08
N GLN A 526 -16.81 32.37 6.76
CA GLN A 526 -15.59 32.74 7.49
C GLN A 526 -15.15 34.17 7.15
N THR A 527 -14.94 35.01 8.15
CA THR A 527 -14.22 36.29 7.98
C THR A 527 -12.75 35.99 7.61
N PRO A 528 -12.24 36.53 6.50
CA PRO A 528 -10.85 36.31 6.10
C PRO A 528 -9.86 36.93 7.11
N VAL A 529 -8.82 36.16 7.46
CA VAL A 529 -7.73 36.54 8.38
C VAL A 529 -6.39 36.47 7.64
N VAL A 530 -5.72 37.61 7.51
CA VAL A 530 -4.48 37.73 6.75
C VAL A 530 -3.36 38.35 7.60
N ALA A 531 -2.20 37.70 7.60
CA ALA A 531 -1.01 38.19 8.26
C ALA A 531 -0.07 38.89 7.26
N PHE A 532 0.56 39.98 7.71
CA PHE A 532 1.52 40.75 6.93
C PHE A 532 2.81 40.97 7.73
N ASP A 533 3.92 41.14 7.03
CA ASP A 533 5.14 41.72 7.61
C ASP A 533 4.91 43.18 8.02
N GLN A 534 5.91 43.80 8.64
CA GLN A 534 5.72 45.14 9.18
C GLN A 534 5.37 46.23 8.13
N PRO A 535 6.14 46.39 7.05
CA PRO A 535 5.80 47.38 6.02
C PRO A 535 4.45 47.12 5.33
N LEU A 536 4.14 45.86 5.00
CA LEU A 536 2.92 45.52 4.27
C LEU A 536 1.67 45.67 5.13
N PHE A 537 1.77 45.38 6.44
CA PHE A 537 0.66 45.60 7.38
C PHE A 537 0.19 47.06 7.39
N THR A 538 1.12 47.99 7.31
CA THR A 538 0.84 49.43 7.27
C THR A 538 -0.01 49.79 6.05
N VAL A 539 0.41 49.31 4.88
CA VAL A 539 -0.31 49.51 3.62
C VAL A 539 -1.69 48.85 3.69
N ALA A 540 -1.77 47.65 4.26
CA ALA A 540 -3.03 46.94 4.45
C ALA A 540 -4.00 47.70 5.36
N LYS A 541 -3.55 48.25 6.51
CA LYS A 541 -4.39 49.08 7.38
C LYS A 541 -4.83 50.37 6.71
N LEU A 542 -3.96 51.05 5.96
CA LEU A 542 -4.34 52.21 5.16
C LEU A 542 -5.43 51.87 4.14
N ILE A 543 -5.35 50.70 3.50
CA ILE A 543 -6.40 50.18 2.62
C ILE A 543 -7.70 49.91 3.39
N GLN A 544 -7.61 49.26 4.55
CA GLN A 544 -8.77 48.99 5.41
C GLN A 544 -9.53 50.27 5.78
N TRP A 545 -8.81 51.34 6.14
CA TRP A 545 -9.39 52.63 6.52
C TRP A 545 -9.84 53.47 5.32
N ASN A 546 -9.20 53.34 4.15
CA ASN A 546 -9.62 54.06 2.93
C ASN A 546 -10.89 53.50 2.29
N TRP A 547 -11.20 52.22 2.52
CA TRP A 547 -12.36 51.53 1.94
C TRP A 547 -13.06 50.65 2.98
N PRO A 548 -13.60 51.23 4.08
CA PRO A 548 -14.17 50.46 5.17
C PRO A 548 -15.39 49.62 4.75
N GLN A 549 -16.13 50.05 3.73
CA GLN A 549 -17.28 49.30 3.21
C GLN A 549 -16.88 47.99 2.51
N ILE A 550 -15.61 47.87 2.12
CA ILE A 550 -15.09 46.69 1.41
C ILE A 550 -14.12 45.93 2.29
N TYR A 551 -13.17 46.61 2.93
CA TYR A 551 -12.08 45.99 3.67
C TYR A 551 -12.13 46.27 5.17
N GLY A 552 -13.23 46.81 5.69
CA GLY A 552 -13.41 47.16 7.11
C GLY A 552 -13.13 46.01 8.08
N GLU A 553 -13.04 46.32 9.36
CA GLU A 553 -12.66 45.36 10.40
C GLU A 553 -13.71 44.24 10.60
N ASP A 554 -14.96 44.49 10.19
CA ASP A 554 -16.05 43.52 10.07
C ASP A 554 -15.92 42.60 8.83
N HIS A 555 -15.13 43.00 7.83
CA HIS A 555 -14.91 42.27 6.58
C HIS A 555 -13.57 41.54 6.50
N PHE A 556 -12.55 42.01 7.23
CA PHE A 556 -11.20 41.44 7.24
C PHE A 556 -10.51 41.65 8.58
N VAL A 557 -9.87 40.59 9.08
CA VAL A 557 -8.92 40.69 10.19
C VAL A 557 -7.51 40.76 9.62
N MET A 558 -6.88 41.93 9.75
CA MET A 558 -5.47 42.12 9.38
C MET A 558 -4.60 41.90 10.61
N MET A 559 -3.70 40.92 10.54
CA MET A 559 -2.80 40.57 11.63
C MET A 559 -1.38 41.08 11.34
N PHE A 560 -0.78 41.70 12.34
CA PHE A 560 0.63 42.08 12.30
C PHE A 560 1.51 40.86 12.57
N GLY A 561 2.55 40.67 11.76
CA GLY A 561 3.40 39.48 11.81
C GLY A 561 3.97 39.22 13.21
N GLY A 562 3.68 38.04 13.77
CA GLY A 562 4.03 37.69 15.15
C GLY A 562 5.53 37.79 15.46
N LEU A 563 6.39 37.47 14.48
CA LEU A 563 7.85 37.64 14.61
C LEU A 563 8.25 39.11 14.79
N HIS A 564 7.61 40.04 14.07
CA HIS A 564 7.89 41.47 14.21
C HIS A 564 7.42 42.01 15.56
N ILE A 565 6.29 41.52 16.09
CA ILE A 565 5.86 41.84 17.45
C ILE A 565 6.87 41.33 18.47
N GLU A 566 7.33 40.08 18.33
CA GLU A 566 8.36 39.51 19.20
C GLU A 566 9.66 40.35 19.16
N MET A 567 10.11 40.74 17.96
CA MET A 567 11.28 41.60 17.79
C MET A 567 11.09 42.96 18.46
N ALA A 568 9.92 43.59 18.29
CA ALA A 568 9.63 44.86 18.93
C ALA A 568 9.56 44.75 20.46
N ALA A 569 8.99 43.66 20.98
CA ALA A 569 8.94 43.35 22.40
C ALA A 569 10.34 43.20 23.00
N PHE A 570 11.25 42.51 22.31
CA PHE A 570 12.64 42.43 22.75
C PHE A 570 13.42 43.73 22.62
N LYS A 571 13.17 44.55 21.60
CA LYS A 571 13.75 45.90 21.52
C LYS A 571 13.29 46.78 22.68
N ALA A 572 12.00 46.71 23.05
CA ALA A 572 11.47 47.41 24.20
C ALA A 572 12.14 46.93 25.51
N LEU A 573 12.26 45.61 25.70
CA LEU A 573 13.04 45.04 26.81
C LEU A 573 14.50 45.52 26.80
N GLY A 574 15.11 45.61 25.62
CA GLY A 574 16.46 46.12 25.43
C GLY A 574 16.59 47.57 25.87
N SER A 575 15.70 48.47 25.42
CA SER A 575 15.67 49.87 25.86
C SER A 575 15.42 50.01 27.37
N TRP A 576 14.61 49.13 27.97
CA TRP A 576 14.43 49.08 29.42
C TRP A 576 15.70 48.66 30.18
N LEU A 577 16.51 47.77 29.59
CA LEU A 577 17.73 47.22 30.18
C LEU A 577 19.00 47.98 29.79
N GLU A 578 18.91 48.94 28.88
CA GLU A 578 20.03 49.78 28.47
C GLU A 578 20.61 50.48 29.70
N ASP A 579 21.94 50.49 29.80
CA ASP A 579 22.70 51.04 30.94
C ASP A 579 22.41 50.44 32.34
N SER A 580 21.59 49.38 32.44
CA SER A 580 21.33 48.69 33.72
C SER A 580 22.47 47.78 34.19
N GLY A 581 23.50 47.59 33.37
CA GLY A 581 24.58 46.61 33.58
C GLY A 581 24.23 45.17 33.18
N TRP A 582 23.03 44.92 32.65
CA TRP A 582 22.59 43.59 32.20
C TRP A 582 23.56 42.92 31.21
N THR A 583 24.02 43.64 30.19
CA THR A 583 24.98 43.11 29.21
C THR A 583 26.30 42.71 29.86
N SER A 584 26.82 43.54 30.78
CA SER A 584 28.01 43.23 31.57
C SER A 584 27.85 41.96 32.41
N VAL A 585 26.67 41.76 33.01
CA VAL A 585 26.37 40.53 33.76
C VAL A 585 26.40 39.31 32.85
N LEU A 586 25.79 39.38 31.66
CA LEU A 586 25.81 38.27 30.69
C LEU A 586 27.21 37.92 30.21
N VAL A 587 28.05 38.93 29.97
CA VAL A 587 29.45 38.77 29.56
C VAL A 587 30.28 38.15 30.68
N ASN A 588 30.19 38.68 31.90
CA ASN A 588 30.95 38.19 33.05
C ASN A 588 30.55 36.77 33.44
N ALA A 589 29.26 36.42 33.28
CA ALA A 589 28.75 35.06 33.48
C ALA A 589 29.07 34.11 32.32
N GLN A 590 29.80 34.55 31.28
CA GLN A 590 30.15 33.76 30.10
C GLN A 590 28.93 33.21 29.33
N VAL A 591 27.77 33.87 29.45
CA VAL A 591 26.57 33.53 28.67
C VAL A 591 26.74 33.95 27.21
N THR A 592 27.48 35.04 26.98
CA THR A 592 27.79 35.56 25.64
C THR A 592 29.12 36.32 25.63
N SER A 593 29.59 36.68 24.43
CA SER A 593 30.80 37.49 24.27
C SER A 593 30.46 39.00 24.29
N PRO A 594 31.43 39.87 24.65
CA PRO A 594 31.22 41.32 24.62
C PRO A 594 30.65 41.83 23.29
N GLY A 595 31.19 41.36 22.15
CA GLY A 595 30.72 41.76 20.82
C GLY A 595 29.32 41.27 20.44
N THR A 596 28.72 40.36 21.21
CA THR A 596 27.35 39.86 20.96
C THR A 596 26.34 40.40 21.98
N ALA A 597 26.77 40.79 23.18
CA ALA A 597 25.86 41.23 24.25
C ALA A 597 24.98 42.41 23.83
N ASP A 598 25.56 43.43 23.21
CA ASP A 598 24.81 44.61 22.74
C ASP A 598 23.81 44.28 21.63
N SER A 599 24.02 43.18 20.90
CA SER A 599 23.07 42.72 19.89
C SER A 599 21.75 42.23 20.50
N PHE A 600 21.75 41.85 21.79
CA PHE A 600 20.55 41.44 22.50
C PHE A 600 19.67 42.64 22.88
N LEU A 601 20.27 43.79 23.23
CA LEU A 601 19.52 45.04 23.44
C LEU A 601 18.76 45.46 22.18
N LYS A 602 19.37 45.25 21.00
CA LYS A 602 18.77 45.62 19.70
C LYS A 602 17.92 44.52 19.08
N ALA A 603 17.84 43.35 19.73
CA ALA A 603 17.20 42.13 19.23
C ALA A 603 17.64 41.73 17.81
N SER A 604 18.90 41.97 17.42
CA SER A 604 19.41 41.70 16.07
C SER A 604 19.36 40.21 15.70
N HIS A 605 19.40 39.33 16.71
CA HIS A 605 19.24 37.89 16.54
C HIS A 605 18.17 37.37 17.49
N VAL A 606 16.92 37.29 17.02
CA VAL A 606 15.73 36.96 17.84
C VAL A 606 15.93 35.69 18.67
N THR A 607 16.41 34.60 18.07
CA THR A 607 16.60 33.32 18.78
C THR A 607 17.62 33.43 19.91
N LYS A 608 18.74 34.12 19.69
CA LYS A 608 19.78 34.30 20.72
C LYS A 608 19.31 35.26 21.82
N THR A 609 18.62 36.33 21.42
CA THR A 609 18.04 37.33 22.34
C THR A 609 16.99 36.68 23.25
N ARG A 610 16.06 35.91 22.68
CA ARG A 610 15.07 35.12 23.43
C ARG A 610 15.75 34.21 24.45
N ARG A 611 16.83 33.53 24.05
CA ARG A 611 17.59 32.66 24.96
C ARG A 611 18.23 33.45 26.11
N ALA A 612 18.80 34.62 25.84
CA ALA A 612 19.40 35.48 26.87
C ALA A 612 18.36 35.93 27.91
N HIS A 613 17.17 36.35 27.46
CA HIS A 613 16.07 36.70 28.37
C HIS A 613 15.53 35.50 29.14
N GLN A 614 15.42 34.31 28.55
CA GLN A 614 15.06 33.09 29.29
C GLN A 614 16.07 32.78 30.42
N VAL A 615 17.37 32.93 30.15
CA VAL A 615 18.42 32.76 31.17
C VAL A 615 18.31 33.83 32.25
N THR A 616 18.06 35.07 31.86
CA THR A 616 17.87 36.20 32.78
C THR A 616 16.68 35.97 33.70
N ALA A 617 15.52 35.60 33.16
CA ALA A 617 14.32 35.29 33.92
C ALA A 617 14.55 34.17 34.94
N CYS A 618 15.20 33.07 34.54
CA CYS A 618 15.58 31.98 35.45
C CYS A 618 16.50 32.46 36.58
N THR A 619 17.49 33.29 36.27
CA THR A 619 18.43 33.82 37.26
C THR A 619 17.75 34.77 38.23
N LEU A 620 16.94 35.72 37.73
CA LEU A 620 16.16 36.64 38.56
C LEU A 620 15.21 35.89 39.49
N TYR A 621 14.50 34.88 38.98
CA TYR A 621 13.63 34.05 39.81
C TYR A 621 14.39 33.31 40.92
N ARG A 622 15.58 32.75 40.63
CA ARG A 622 16.41 32.11 41.65
C ARG A 622 16.86 33.10 42.74
N LEU A 623 17.30 34.30 42.34
CA LEU A 623 17.71 35.34 43.29
C LEU A 623 16.54 35.78 44.17
N LEU A 624 15.35 36.00 43.58
CA LEU A 624 14.13 36.31 44.31
C LEU A 624 13.71 35.18 45.25
N SER A 625 13.77 33.93 44.78
CA SER A 625 13.43 32.75 45.60
C SER A 625 14.35 32.63 46.81
N ASN A 626 15.66 32.83 46.62
CA ASN A 626 16.63 32.80 47.72
C ASN A 626 16.37 33.92 48.73
N ALA A 627 16.12 35.14 48.25
CA ALA A 627 15.79 36.27 49.12
C ALA A 627 14.47 36.05 49.88
N TYR A 628 13.50 35.39 49.26
CA TYR A 628 12.24 35.03 49.91
C TYR A 628 12.44 33.95 50.99
N CYS A 629 13.30 32.95 50.75
CA CYS A 629 13.67 31.98 51.79
C CYS A 629 14.33 32.68 52.99
N GLN A 630 15.27 33.60 52.74
CA GLN A 630 15.90 34.39 53.81
C GLN A 630 14.89 35.25 54.58
N TYR A 631 13.90 35.80 53.90
CA TYR A 631 12.78 36.49 54.56
C TYR A 631 12.04 35.55 55.50
N LYS A 632 11.72 34.32 55.06
CA LYS A 632 11.06 33.32 55.91
C LYS A 632 11.88 32.91 57.12
N ASP A 633 13.19 32.80 56.97
CA ASP A 633 14.09 32.40 58.05
C ASP A 633 14.19 33.45 59.18
N VAL A 634 13.84 34.71 58.89
CA VAL A 634 13.96 35.84 59.84
C VAL A 634 12.61 36.24 60.45
N LEU A 635 11.49 35.71 59.93
CA LEU A 635 10.16 35.93 60.50
C LEU A 635 10.06 35.35 61.91
N ARG A 636 9.37 36.07 62.79
CA ARG A 636 9.02 35.55 64.12
C ARG A 636 7.83 34.59 64.02
N ASP A 637 7.71 33.66 64.97
CA ASP A 637 6.63 32.65 64.98
C ASP A 637 5.21 33.24 65.00
N ASP A 638 5.05 34.51 65.41
CA ASP A 638 3.79 35.25 65.47
C ASP A 638 3.49 36.10 64.21
N GLU A 639 4.43 36.21 63.27
CA GLU A 639 4.28 37.02 62.05
C GLU A 639 3.67 36.22 60.90
N VAL A 640 2.66 36.81 60.23
CA VAL A 640 2.03 36.18 59.06
C VAL A 640 3.00 36.20 57.88
N THR A 641 3.37 35.01 57.40
CA THR A 641 4.21 34.86 56.21
C THR A 641 3.43 35.30 54.97
N LEU A 642 3.94 36.30 54.26
CA LEU A 642 3.38 36.70 52.96
C LEU A 642 3.64 35.62 51.91
N GLU A 643 2.67 35.41 51.01
CA GLU A 643 2.88 34.61 49.80
C GLU A 643 3.94 35.25 48.90
N PHE A 644 4.61 34.45 48.07
CA PHE A 644 5.77 34.92 47.29
C PHE A 644 5.48 36.16 46.43
N GLU A 645 4.31 36.20 45.80
CA GLU A 645 3.92 37.32 44.93
C GLU A 645 3.61 38.58 45.75
N ASP A 646 2.86 38.46 46.84
CA ASP A 646 2.56 39.57 47.75
C ASP A 646 3.83 40.14 48.38
N TRP A 647 4.75 39.26 48.79
CA TRP A 647 6.07 39.66 49.28
C TRP A 647 6.86 40.46 48.22
N CYS A 648 6.88 40.00 46.96
CA CYS A 648 7.53 40.74 45.88
C CYS A 648 6.89 42.13 45.67
N LEU A 649 5.56 42.23 45.80
CA LEU A 649 4.85 43.51 45.69
C LEU A 649 5.20 44.47 46.83
N GLU A 650 5.25 44.00 48.07
CA GLU A 650 5.67 44.84 49.21
C GLU A 650 7.14 45.28 49.08
N ARG A 651 8.05 44.37 48.76
CA ARG A 651 9.47 44.71 48.55
C ARG A 651 9.68 45.69 47.39
N SER A 652 8.82 45.66 46.39
CA SER A 652 8.83 46.62 45.28
C SER A 652 8.43 48.05 45.71
N LYS A 653 7.68 48.21 46.81
CA LYS A 653 7.37 49.53 47.37
C LYS A 653 8.56 50.09 48.16
N GLU A 654 9.32 49.21 48.81
CA GLU A 654 10.42 49.57 49.71
C GLU A 654 11.74 49.84 48.97
N SER A 655 12.00 49.16 47.86
CA SER A 655 13.27 49.26 47.13
C SER A 655 13.06 49.52 45.64
N PRO A 656 13.49 50.68 45.13
CA PRO A 656 13.47 50.98 43.69
C PRO A 656 14.27 49.96 42.85
N HIS A 657 15.39 49.47 43.39
CA HIS A 657 16.22 48.46 42.72
C HIS A 657 15.50 47.12 42.63
N PHE A 658 14.84 46.70 43.72
CA PHE A 658 14.02 45.47 43.71
C PHE A 658 12.88 45.61 42.70
N LYS A 659 12.17 46.74 42.73
CA LYS A 659 11.09 47.06 41.81
C LYS A 659 11.54 46.96 40.36
N PHE A 660 12.70 47.53 40.02
CA PHE A 660 13.25 47.49 38.67
C PHE A 660 13.43 46.04 38.16
N TRP A 661 14.16 45.20 38.90
CA TRP A 661 14.44 43.84 38.48
C TRP A 661 13.22 42.91 38.53
N TYR A 662 12.32 43.10 39.49
CA TYR A 662 11.06 42.36 39.51
C TYR A 662 10.16 42.75 38.32
N THR A 663 10.14 44.04 37.96
CA THR A 663 9.43 44.52 36.77
C THR A 663 10.05 43.95 35.49
N THR A 664 11.38 43.89 35.38
CA THR A 664 12.09 43.21 34.29
C THR A 664 11.63 41.76 34.15
N LEU A 665 11.63 40.98 35.24
CA LEU A 665 11.17 39.59 35.21
C LEU A 665 9.73 39.49 34.69
N ARG A 666 8.81 40.32 35.20
CA ARG A 666 7.41 40.32 34.75
C ARG A 666 7.28 40.67 33.26
N PHE A 667 8.08 41.61 32.78
CA PHE A 667 8.07 41.97 31.36
C PHE A 667 8.63 40.83 30.49
N GLU A 668 9.75 40.22 30.87
CA GLU A 668 10.29 39.04 30.19
C GLU A 668 9.28 37.90 30.09
N LEU A 669 8.59 37.59 31.20
CA LEU A 669 7.54 36.57 31.21
C LEU A 669 6.35 36.94 30.31
N THR A 670 5.96 38.22 30.28
CA THR A 670 4.89 38.70 29.39
C THR A 670 5.25 38.47 27.91
N VAL A 671 6.50 38.75 27.52
CA VAL A 671 6.98 38.46 26.15
C VAL A 671 7.01 36.97 25.86
N LEU A 672 7.42 36.12 26.83
CA LEU A 672 7.38 34.67 26.67
C LEU A 672 5.96 34.13 26.53
N ILE A 673 4.99 34.66 27.29
CA ILE A 673 3.57 34.30 27.17
C ILE A 673 3.04 34.64 25.78
N PHE A 674 3.39 35.81 25.25
CA PHE A 674 3.06 36.19 23.87
C PHE A 674 3.65 35.22 22.83
N ILE A 675 4.92 34.82 22.99
CA ILE A 675 5.53 33.82 22.09
C ILE A 675 4.80 32.47 22.23
N ARG A 676 4.37 32.12 23.44
CA ARG A 676 3.64 30.87 23.70
C ARG A 676 2.29 30.85 23.01
N SER A 677 1.53 31.94 23.09
CA SER A 677 0.21 32.03 22.47
C SER A 677 0.25 31.78 20.96
N ILE A 678 1.27 32.28 20.27
CA ILE A 678 1.50 32.02 18.85
C ILE A 678 1.82 30.54 18.61
N ARG A 679 2.76 29.96 19.37
CA ARG A 679 3.19 28.57 19.21
C ARG A 679 2.11 27.55 19.55
N GLU A 680 1.21 27.92 20.46
CA GLU A 680 0.07 27.09 20.86
C GLU A 680 -1.17 27.31 20.00
N ALA A 681 -1.16 28.30 19.10
CA ALA A 681 -2.33 28.77 18.36
C ALA A 681 -3.49 29.20 19.29
N ASN A 682 -3.17 29.79 20.44
CA ASN A 682 -4.14 30.28 21.42
C ASN A 682 -4.41 31.77 21.18
N PHE A 683 -5.48 32.06 20.42
CA PHE A 683 -5.82 33.43 20.03
C PHE A 683 -6.25 34.31 21.21
N SER A 684 -7.01 33.79 22.18
CA SER A 684 -7.41 34.55 23.36
C SER A 684 -6.19 35.00 24.18
N LEU A 685 -5.25 34.08 24.42
CA LEU A 685 -4.00 34.40 25.11
C LEU A 685 -3.13 35.36 24.30
N TYR A 686 -3.17 35.30 22.96
CA TYR A 686 -2.47 36.25 22.09
C TYR A 686 -2.97 37.68 22.29
N ILE A 687 -4.29 37.91 22.31
CA ILE A 687 -4.88 39.22 22.54
C ILE A 687 -4.56 39.73 23.96
N GLU A 688 -4.74 38.89 24.97
CA GLU A 688 -4.44 39.23 26.37
C GLU A 688 -2.94 39.54 26.59
N ALA A 689 -2.03 38.78 25.99
CA ALA A 689 -0.60 39.05 26.10
C ALA A 689 -0.21 40.32 25.36
N LEU A 690 -0.77 40.57 24.17
CA LEU A 690 -0.52 41.78 23.41
C LEU A 690 -0.98 43.03 24.16
N SER A 691 -2.13 42.99 24.83
CA SER A 691 -2.63 44.10 25.66
C SER A 691 -1.68 44.45 26.81
N LYS A 692 -0.94 43.46 27.34
CA LYS A 692 0.09 43.68 28.36
C LYS A 692 1.41 44.18 27.81
N ILE A 693 1.70 43.96 26.53
CA ILE A 693 2.93 44.44 25.86
C ILE A 693 2.76 45.88 25.36
N ILE A 694 1.58 46.25 24.83
CA ILE A 694 1.34 47.57 24.23
C ILE A 694 1.77 48.76 25.11
N PRO A 695 1.48 48.81 26.43
CA PRO A 695 1.93 49.91 27.29
C PRO A 695 3.45 50.08 27.30
N TRP A 696 4.21 48.99 27.18
CA TRP A 696 5.68 49.04 27.09
C TRP A 696 6.16 49.70 25.80
N PHE A 697 5.48 49.45 24.69
CA PHE A 697 5.78 50.10 23.42
C PHE A 697 5.57 51.61 23.47
N PHE A 698 4.52 52.04 24.17
CA PHE A 698 4.24 53.45 24.37
C PHE A 698 5.29 54.11 25.27
N CYS A 699 5.56 53.53 26.44
CA CYS A 699 6.46 54.11 27.45
C CYS A 699 7.93 54.19 27.00
N LEU A 700 8.41 53.20 26.24
CA LEU A 700 9.85 53.07 25.94
C LEU A 700 10.24 53.60 24.57
N GLY A 701 9.34 54.34 23.90
CA GLY A 701 9.66 54.96 22.62
C GLY A 701 10.14 53.94 21.60
N SER A 702 9.58 52.71 21.61
CA SER A 702 9.77 51.71 20.55
C SER A 702 9.06 52.21 19.30
N HIS A 703 9.59 53.30 18.74
CA HIS A 703 8.94 54.18 17.79
C HIS A 703 8.54 53.43 16.52
N GLN A 704 9.20 52.33 16.16
CA GLN A 704 8.86 51.55 14.96
C GLN A 704 7.41 51.01 14.93
N LEU A 705 6.74 50.85 16.07
CA LEU A 705 5.31 50.49 16.13
C LEU A 705 4.40 51.72 16.27
N PHE A 706 4.87 52.78 16.93
CA PHE A 706 4.06 53.94 17.28
C PHE A 706 4.05 55.05 16.23
N THR A 707 5.09 55.23 15.40
CA THR A 707 5.05 56.23 14.31
C THR A 707 3.97 55.94 13.26
N MET A 708 3.32 54.77 13.31
CA MET A 708 2.16 54.43 12.47
C MET A 708 0.82 54.90 13.05
N ALA A 709 0.77 55.25 14.35
CA ALA A 709 -0.42 55.78 15.01
C ALA A 709 -0.31 57.29 15.32
N THR A 710 0.90 57.85 15.41
CA THR A 710 1.11 59.26 15.81
C THR A 710 1.58 60.18 14.69
N ASN A 711 1.99 59.69 13.51
CA ASN A 711 2.18 60.55 12.34
C ASN A 711 0.86 60.90 11.63
N SER A 712 -0.28 60.52 12.21
CA SER A 712 -1.63 60.98 11.88
C SER A 712 -2.17 61.97 12.92
N SER A 713 -1.32 62.50 13.82
CA SER A 713 -1.70 63.51 14.82
C SER A 713 -0.63 64.59 15.07
N ALA A 714 0.17 64.93 14.06
CA ALA A 714 1.02 66.12 14.06
C ALA A 714 0.86 66.91 12.76
#